data_AF-A0A8C6W3Q1-F1
#
_entry.id   AF-A0A8C6W3Q1-F1
#
_cell.length_a   1.000
_cell.length_b   1.000
_cell.length_c   1.000
_cell.angle_alpha   90.00
_cell.angle_beta   90.00
_cell.angle_gamma   90.00
#
_symmetry.space_group_name_H-M   'P 1'
#
loop_
_entity.id
_entity.type
_entity.pdbx_description
1 polymer ?
#
loop_
_entity_poly.entity_id
_entity_poly.type
_entity_poly.pdbx_seq_one_letter_code
_entity_poly.pdbx_strand_id
1 'polypeptide(L)'
;MCGSALAFFTAALVCLHNCQRGPASVLRAAWVFSLFLGLGQSEDNRCGSSNTVSCARCLELSPECGWCVQEDFISGGSRSERCDTVSNLISKGCPLGSIEFPSVHVVLPSEDEINTQVTPGEVSIQLRPGAEANFMLKIRPLKKYPVDLYYLVDVSASMHNNIEKLNSVGNDLSRKMAFFSHDFRLGFGSYVDKTVSPYISIHPERIHNQCSDYNLDCMPPHGYIHVLSLTENITEFEKAVHRQKISGNIDTPEGGFDAMLQVAVCESHIGWRREAKRLLLVMTDQTSHLALDSKLAGIVVPNDGNCHLKNNVYVRSTTMEHPSLGQLSEKLIDNNINVIFAVQGKQFHWYKDLLPLLPGTIAGEIESKAANLNNLVVEAYKKLISEVKVQVENQVHGVHFNITAICPDGTRKPGTVGCGNVTSNDEVLFNVTVMMTNCDVTKGKNYAIIKPIGFNETAKIHIDRSCSCQCGEHRALKGRCVADTSMDSKCPQCDDGKCHFDEDQFPSDTCKSQEDQPVCSGRGVCICGKCSCHKTKLGKVYGKYCEKDDFSCPYHHGSLCAGHGECEGGRCQCFSGWEGDRCQCPSASAQHCVNSKGQVCSGRGTCVCGRCECTDPRTIGRLCEHCPACHPACSENWNCMQCLHPHNLSQAVLDKCKASCAVMEQHRLEQASECLSGPSYLRIFFIIFIVTFLIGLLKVLIIRQVILQWNSNKIKSSSDYRMSASKKDKLILQSVCTRVVTYRREKPEEIKMDISKLNAHEPFRCNF
;
A
#
# COMPACT_ATOMS: atom_id res chain seq x y z
N MET A 1 3.77 -49.88 48.89
CA MET A 1 3.95 -49.92 47.42
C MET A 1 3.38 -48.63 46.86
N CYS A 2 4.16 -47.93 46.04
CA CYS A 2 3.99 -46.51 45.70
C CYS A 2 2.57 -46.11 45.26
N GLY A 3 2.06 -45.03 45.86
CA GLY A 3 0.83 -44.34 45.49
C GLY A 3 0.60 -43.12 46.42
N SER A 4 0.56 -41.95 45.81
CA SER A 4 0.47 -40.56 46.32
C SER A 4 -0.48 -40.30 47.51
N ALA A 5 -0.14 -39.32 48.37
CA ALA A 5 -0.93 -38.08 48.60
C ALA A 5 -0.48 -37.23 49.82
N LEU A 6 -0.69 -35.90 49.68
CA LEU A 6 -1.08 -34.88 50.69
C LEU A 6 -0.05 -34.24 51.65
N ALA A 7 0.12 -32.91 51.53
CA ALA A 7 -0.29 -31.88 52.52
C ALA A 7 0.42 -30.53 52.19
N PHE A 8 -0.26 -29.43 51.81
CA PHE A 8 -1.15 -28.51 52.54
C PHE A 8 -0.46 -27.25 53.10
N PHE A 9 -1.13 -26.11 52.87
CA PHE A 9 -1.12 -24.81 53.57
C PHE A 9 -0.24 -23.63 53.11
N THR A 10 -0.90 -22.48 53.27
CA THR A 10 -0.79 -21.17 52.65
C THR A 10 -0.36 -20.08 53.65
N ALA A 11 0.29 -19.04 53.11
CA ALA A 11 0.13 -17.60 53.43
C ALA A 11 0.67 -16.97 54.75
N ALA A 12 1.66 -16.08 54.53
CA ALA A 12 1.65 -14.63 54.81
C ALA A 12 2.02 -14.03 56.19
N LEU A 13 2.63 -12.82 56.07
CA LEU A 13 2.68 -11.65 56.97
C LEU A 13 3.74 -11.59 58.08
N VAL A 14 4.74 -10.68 57.96
CA VAL A 14 4.73 -9.29 58.47
C VAL A 14 6.15 -8.68 58.40
N CYS A 15 6.19 -7.42 57.96
CA CYS A 15 7.27 -6.42 57.95
C CYS A 15 8.16 -6.35 59.20
N LEU A 16 9.44 -5.94 59.06
CA LEU A 16 9.92 -4.60 59.42
C LEU A 16 11.43 -4.42 59.24
N HIS A 17 11.77 -3.21 58.75
CA HIS A 17 12.90 -2.35 59.11
C HIS A 17 14.11 -2.17 58.17
N ASN A 18 14.15 -0.97 57.58
CA ASN A 18 15.33 -0.23 57.14
C ASN A 18 16.33 -0.02 58.29
N CYS A 19 17.63 -0.20 58.02
CA CYS A 19 18.68 0.83 58.15
C CYS A 19 20.12 0.24 58.15
N GLN A 20 20.94 0.81 57.26
CA GLN A 20 22.38 1.14 57.37
C GLN A 20 23.51 0.09 57.53
N ARG A 21 24.51 0.31 56.64
CA ARG A 21 25.99 0.16 56.73
C ARG A 21 26.58 -1.27 56.62
N GLY A 22 27.56 -1.39 55.71
CA GLY A 22 28.28 -2.62 55.31
C GLY A 22 29.27 -3.17 56.35
N PRO A 23 30.29 -4.00 55.99
CA PRO A 23 31.10 -3.87 54.78
C PRO A 23 31.40 -5.18 54.00
N ALA A 24 32.10 -4.95 52.89
CA ALA A 24 32.66 -5.87 51.92
C ALA A 24 33.56 -6.98 52.49
N SER A 25 33.41 -8.17 51.95
CA SER A 25 34.43 -9.15 51.51
C SER A 25 33.76 -10.52 51.47
N VAL A 26 34.14 -11.37 50.51
CA VAL A 26 33.77 -12.82 50.33
C VAL A 26 33.08 -13.16 48.99
N LEU A 27 32.37 -12.27 48.29
CA LEU A 27 31.69 -12.65 47.03
C LEU A 27 32.39 -12.24 45.72
N ARG A 28 33.68 -11.87 45.76
CA ARG A 28 34.46 -11.51 44.54
C ARG A 28 35.36 -12.61 43.99
N ALA A 29 35.47 -13.78 44.63
CA ALA A 29 36.36 -14.85 44.15
C ALA A 29 35.68 -15.85 43.18
N ALA A 30 34.35 -15.99 43.23
CA ALA A 30 33.63 -16.98 42.42
C ALA A 30 33.16 -16.44 41.04
N TRP A 31 33.19 -15.12 40.83
CA TRP A 31 32.81 -14.50 39.54
C TRP A 31 33.99 -14.27 38.59
N VAL A 32 35.24 -14.37 39.08
CA VAL A 32 36.43 -14.15 38.23
C VAL A 32 36.83 -15.42 37.47
N PHE A 33 36.46 -16.61 37.94
CA PHE A 33 36.80 -17.87 37.26
C PHE A 33 35.79 -18.32 36.18
N SER A 34 34.63 -17.67 36.07
CA SER A 34 33.65 -17.92 34.97
C SER A 34 33.73 -16.89 33.84
N LEU A 35 34.64 -15.91 33.92
CA LEU A 35 34.81 -14.84 32.92
C LEU A 35 36.02 -15.06 31.98
N PHE A 36 36.82 -16.13 32.18
CA PHE A 36 38.00 -16.42 31.36
C PHE A 36 37.87 -17.62 30.42
N LEU A 37 36.69 -18.26 30.32
CA LEU A 37 36.44 -19.41 29.42
C LEU A 37 35.29 -19.17 28.42
N GLY A 38 34.96 -17.90 28.16
CA GLY A 38 33.79 -17.52 27.36
C GLY A 38 34.07 -16.64 26.14
N LEU A 39 35.30 -16.59 25.61
CA LEU A 39 35.62 -15.88 24.36
C LEU A 39 36.54 -16.74 23.50
N GLY A 40 35.91 -17.49 22.59
CA GLY A 40 36.59 -18.36 21.65
C GLY A 40 35.61 -19.19 20.82
N GLN A 41 34.42 -18.68 20.52
CA GLN A 41 33.73 -19.14 19.32
C GLN A 41 34.42 -18.43 18.16
N SER A 42 35.29 -19.17 17.46
CA SER A 42 35.74 -18.80 16.12
C SER A 42 34.49 -18.48 15.29
N GLU A 43 34.37 -17.27 14.76
CA GLU A 43 33.49 -17.05 13.62
C GLU A 43 33.84 -18.11 12.58
N ASP A 44 32.85 -18.89 12.16
CA ASP A 44 33.06 -19.94 11.18
C ASP A 44 33.41 -19.26 9.85
N ASN A 45 34.68 -19.34 9.45
CA ASN A 45 35.20 -18.63 8.30
C ASN A 45 34.63 -19.24 7.00
N ARG A 46 33.52 -18.66 6.53
CA ARG A 46 32.81 -19.08 5.31
C ARG A 46 33.69 -18.99 4.06
N CYS A 47 34.68 -18.09 4.04
CA CYS A 47 35.60 -17.96 2.91
C CYS A 47 36.50 -19.19 2.79
N GLY A 48 37.16 -19.59 3.89
CA GLY A 48 38.11 -20.71 3.92
C GLY A 48 37.47 -22.11 3.87
N SER A 49 36.22 -22.26 4.30
CA SER A 49 35.50 -23.55 4.28
C SER A 49 34.82 -23.89 2.93
N SER A 50 34.72 -22.91 2.04
CA SER A 50 33.89 -22.98 0.82
C SER A 50 34.42 -23.86 -0.32
N ASN A 51 35.64 -24.38 -0.24
CA ASN A 51 36.32 -25.14 -1.31
C ASN A 51 36.24 -24.49 -2.71
N THR A 52 36.13 -23.16 -2.79
CA THR A 52 35.99 -22.45 -4.07
C THR A 52 37.32 -22.38 -4.83
N VAL A 53 37.27 -22.63 -6.14
CA VAL A 53 38.46 -22.67 -7.01
C VAL A 53 38.54 -21.49 -7.99
N SER A 54 37.58 -20.56 -7.92
CA SER A 54 37.47 -19.41 -8.81
C SER A 54 37.40 -18.11 -8.00
N CYS A 55 38.12 -17.08 -8.47
CA CYS A 55 38.14 -15.75 -7.86
C CYS A 55 36.73 -15.13 -7.80
N ALA A 56 35.96 -15.18 -8.89
CA ALA A 56 34.61 -14.62 -8.93
C ALA A 56 33.70 -15.28 -7.89
N ARG A 57 33.74 -16.62 -7.79
CA ARG A 57 32.93 -17.35 -6.82
C ARG A 57 33.37 -17.10 -5.38
N CYS A 58 34.66 -16.90 -5.13
CA CYS A 58 35.17 -16.51 -3.82
C CYS A 58 34.61 -15.15 -3.37
N LEU A 59 34.60 -14.17 -4.27
CA LEU A 59 34.13 -12.82 -3.96
C LEU A 59 32.60 -12.74 -3.74
N GLU A 60 31.83 -13.69 -4.26
CA GLU A 60 30.37 -13.83 -4.04
C GLU A 60 30.00 -14.41 -2.67
N LEU A 61 30.91 -15.10 -1.98
CA LEU A 61 30.60 -15.79 -0.73
C LEU A 61 30.29 -14.84 0.43
N SER A 62 31.13 -13.81 0.56
CA SER A 62 31.03 -12.83 1.63
C SER A 62 31.82 -11.57 1.28
N PRO A 63 31.38 -10.39 1.75
CA PRO A 63 32.11 -9.14 1.54
C PRO A 63 33.50 -9.13 2.18
N GLU A 64 33.75 -9.92 3.23
CA GLU A 64 35.08 -10.06 3.85
C GLU A 64 36.05 -11.01 3.11
N CYS A 65 35.56 -11.78 2.12
CA CYS A 65 36.40 -12.70 1.35
C CYS A 65 37.25 -11.93 0.32
N GLY A 66 38.54 -12.29 0.25
CA GLY A 66 39.48 -11.89 -0.78
C GLY A 66 40.10 -13.10 -1.48
N TRP A 67 40.77 -12.85 -2.61
CA TRP A 67 41.43 -13.90 -3.40
C TRP A 67 42.90 -13.58 -3.63
N CYS A 68 43.81 -14.52 -3.34
CA CYS A 68 45.24 -14.33 -3.60
C CYS A 68 45.64 -14.81 -5.01
N VAL A 69 46.11 -13.86 -5.84
CA VAL A 69 46.51 -14.10 -7.24
C VAL A 69 47.96 -14.56 -7.38
N GLN A 70 48.79 -14.39 -6.34
CA GLN A 70 50.21 -14.75 -6.37
C GLN A 70 50.42 -16.24 -6.71
N GLU A 71 51.32 -16.54 -7.66
CA GLU A 71 51.52 -17.90 -8.18
C GLU A 71 52.08 -18.86 -7.13
N ASP A 72 53.07 -18.41 -6.35
CA ASP A 72 53.82 -19.17 -5.33
C ASP A 72 53.20 -19.17 -3.93
N PHE A 73 52.03 -18.53 -3.74
CA PHE A 73 51.36 -18.40 -2.45
C PHE A 73 51.17 -19.75 -1.73
N ILE A 74 51.00 -20.86 -2.47
CA ILE A 74 50.91 -22.20 -1.88
C ILE A 74 51.61 -23.24 -2.77
N SER A 75 52.85 -23.58 -2.40
CA SER A 75 53.60 -24.70 -2.98
C SER A 75 53.23 -26.00 -2.24
N GLY A 76 52.06 -26.58 -2.53
CA GLY A 76 51.67 -27.92 -2.04
C GLY A 76 50.30 -28.07 -1.35
N GLY A 77 49.49 -27.01 -1.24
CA GLY A 77 48.13 -27.03 -0.67
C GLY A 77 47.02 -26.97 -1.72
N SER A 78 45.76 -27.07 -1.28
CA SER A 78 44.59 -27.12 -2.17
C SER A 78 44.33 -25.76 -2.83
N ARG A 79 43.87 -25.76 -4.10
CA ARG A 79 43.46 -24.53 -4.83
C ARG A 79 42.41 -23.71 -4.08
N SER A 80 41.65 -24.33 -3.18
CA SER A 80 40.65 -23.67 -2.33
C SER A 80 41.22 -22.71 -1.29
N GLU A 81 42.49 -22.87 -0.90
CA GLU A 81 43.13 -22.03 0.12
C GLU A 81 43.48 -20.62 -0.38
N ARG A 82 43.30 -20.35 -1.68
CA ARG A 82 43.44 -19.02 -2.29
C ARG A 82 42.28 -18.08 -1.98
N CYS A 83 41.14 -18.63 -1.54
CA CYS A 83 39.99 -17.88 -1.05
C CYS A 83 39.98 -17.89 0.47
N ASP A 84 40.11 -16.72 1.09
CA ASP A 84 40.02 -16.58 2.54
C ASP A 84 39.68 -15.12 2.90
N THR A 85 39.50 -14.82 4.18
CA THR A 85 39.42 -13.42 4.63
C THR A 85 40.74 -12.71 4.33
N VAL A 86 40.68 -11.40 4.07
CA VAL A 86 41.87 -10.59 3.76
C VAL A 86 42.93 -10.73 4.86
N SER A 87 42.53 -10.72 6.13
CA SER A 87 43.42 -10.90 7.28
C SER A 87 44.13 -12.26 7.27
N ASN A 88 43.43 -13.33 6.90
CA ASN A 88 44.01 -14.67 6.81
C ASN A 88 44.93 -14.84 5.60
N LEU A 89 44.61 -14.21 4.47
CA LEU A 89 45.51 -14.22 3.30
C LEU A 89 46.84 -13.51 3.60
N ILE A 90 46.79 -12.40 4.33
CA ILE A 90 47.99 -11.68 4.77
C ILE A 90 48.79 -12.53 5.77
N SER A 91 48.13 -13.16 6.75
CA SER A 91 48.82 -14.01 7.74
C SER A 91 49.44 -15.26 7.12
N LYS A 92 48.84 -15.78 6.03
CA LYS A 92 49.38 -16.85 5.19
C LYS A 92 50.49 -16.40 4.23
N GLY A 93 50.81 -15.10 4.16
CA GLY A 93 51.93 -14.57 3.39
C GLY A 93 51.60 -14.00 2.01
N CYS A 94 50.32 -13.75 1.68
CA CYS A 94 49.95 -13.09 0.43
C CYS A 94 50.23 -11.58 0.53
N PRO A 95 51.04 -10.98 -0.37
CA PRO A 95 51.24 -9.55 -0.44
C PRO A 95 49.93 -8.81 -0.74
N LEU A 96 49.70 -7.67 -0.08
CA LEU A 96 48.51 -6.85 -0.26
C LEU A 96 48.22 -6.51 -1.74
N GLY A 97 49.26 -6.23 -2.53
CA GLY A 97 49.13 -5.91 -3.96
C GLY A 97 48.77 -7.10 -4.86
N SER A 98 48.71 -8.31 -4.31
CA SER A 98 48.33 -9.55 -5.00
C SER A 98 47.03 -10.15 -4.46
N ILE A 99 46.37 -9.45 -3.52
CA ILE A 99 45.04 -9.79 -3.02
C ILE A 99 44.02 -9.01 -3.84
N GLU A 100 43.20 -9.73 -4.61
CA GLU A 100 42.00 -9.19 -5.24
C GLU A 100 40.92 -9.04 -4.16
N PHE A 101 40.66 -7.78 -3.81
CA PHE A 101 39.62 -7.41 -2.86
C PHE A 101 39.01 -6.06 -3.30
N PRO A 102 37.99 -6.07 -4.19
CA PRO A 102 37.31 -4.86 -4.60
C PRO A 102 36.68 -4.21 -3.37
N SER A 103 37.16 -3.02 -3.01
CA SER A 103 36.67 -2.28 -1.86
C SER A 103 35.40 -1.51 -2.24
N VAL A 104 34.46 -1.42 -1.30
CA VAL A 104 33.30 -0.55 -1.46
C VAL A 104 33.74 0.89 -1.31
N HIS A 105 33.49 1.68 -2.35
CA HIS A 105 33.83 3.10 -2.36
C HIS A 105 32.57 3.93 -2.60
N VAL A 106 32.41 4.98 -1.79
CA VAL A 106 31.40 6.02 -1.99
C VAL A 106 32.16 7.29 -2.33
N VAL A 107 32.05 7.73 -3.58
CA VAL A 107 32.62 8.99 -4.03
C VAL A 107 31.50 10.02 -4.06
N LEU A 108 31.68 11.04 -3.24
CA LEU A 108 30.83 12.23 -3.24
C LEU A 108 31.52 13.31 -4.10
N PRO A 109 30.81 13.98 -5.03
CA PRO A 109 31.36 15.08 -5.80
C PRO A 109 31.83 16.22 -4.88
N SER A 110 32.78 17.03 -5.36
CA SER A 110 33.30 18.19 -4.64
C SER A 110 32.20 19.22 -4.36
N GLU A 111 32.40 20.07 -3.34
CA GLU A 111 31.46 21.11 -2.89
C GLU A 111 31.14 22.21 -3.94
N ASP A 112 31.50 22.05 -5.21
CA ASP A 112 31.28 23.06 -6.24
C ASP A 112 29.99 22.84 -7.06
N GLU A 113 29.33 21.67 -6.93
CA GLU A 113 27.99 21.38 -7.49
C GLU A 113 26.92 21.24 -6.39
N ILE A 114 26.75 22.29 -5.60
CA ILE A 114 25.78 22.30 -4.49
C ILE A 114 24.38 22.59 -5.03
N ASN A 115 23.61 21.53 -5.23
CA ASN A 115 22.15 21.56 -5.12
C ASN A 115 21.75 22.30 -3.82
N THR A 116 20.89 23.31 -3.92
CA THR A 116 20.57 24.23 -2.81
C THR A 116 19.74 23.60 -1.70
N GLN A 117 18.97 22.56 -2.02
CA GLN A 117 18.04 21.89 -1.14
C GLN A 117 18.42 20.45 -0.85
N VAL A 118 19.03 19.74 -1.81
CA VAL A 118 19.31 18.30 -1.72
C VAL A 118 20.79 18.02 -1.91
N THR A 119 21.50 17.68 -0.83
CA THR A 119 22.95 17.50 -0.85
C THR A 119 23.33 16.12 -0.32
N PRO A 120 24.15 15.32 -1.01
CA PRO A 120 24.73 15.55 -2.34
C PRO A 120 23.70 15.39 -3.48
N GLY A 121 23.91 16.10 -4.59
CA GLY A 121 23.08 15.97 -5.80
C GLY A 121 23.43 14.76 -6.67
N GLU A 122 24.69 14.32 -6.63
CA GLU A 122 25.16 13.13 -7.32
C GLU A 122 26.02 12.28 -6.37
N VAL A 123 25.94 10.96 -6.47
CA VAL A 123 26.69 10.02 -5.64
C VAL A 123 27.16 8.89 -6.54
N SER A 124 28.45 8.57 -6.51
CA SER A 124 28.98 7.38 -7.19
C SER A 124 29.34 6.32 -6.18
N ILE A 125 28.72 5.15 -6.29
CA ILE A 125 28.97 3.99 -5.43
C ILE A 125 29.55 2.85 -6.24
N GLN A 126 30.61 2.24 -5.72
CA GLN A 126 31.18 0.99 -6.21
C GLN A 126 30.79 -0.12 -5.25
N LEU A 127 30.00 -1.09 -5.73
CA LEU A 127 29.44 -2.18 -4.94
C LEU A 127 29.90 -3.55 -5.44
N ARG A 128 30.04 -4.50 -4.52
CA ARG A 128 30.24 -5.93 -4.78
C ARG A 128 29.13 -6.76 -4.10
N PRO A 129 28.86 -8.00 -4.54
CA PRO A 129 27.81 -8.83 -3.96
C PRO A 129 27.96 -8.97 -2.44
N GLY A 130 26.85 -8.84 -1.73
CA GLY A 130 26.78 -8.96 -0.27
C GLY A 130 27.31 -7.76 0.51
N ALA A 131 27.91 -6.76 -0.16
CA ALA A 131 28.41 -5.56 0.51
C ALA A 131 27.37 -4.44 0.55
N GLU A 132 27.48 -3.60 1.58
CA GLU A 132 26.63 -2.43 1.80
C GLU A 132 27.43 -1.13 1.63
N ALA A 133 26.87 -0.17 0.91
CA ALA A 133 27.36 1.21 0.87
C ALA A 133 26.38 2.10 1.62
N ASN A 134 26.90 3.01 2.45
CA ASN A 134 26.09 3.99 3.17
C ASN A 134 26.51 5.42 2.84
N PHE A 135 25.54 6.32 2.77
CA PHE A 135 25.80 7.76 2.66
C PHE A 135 24.66 8.57 3.28
N MET A 136 24.98 9.81 3.63
CA MET A 136 24.04 10.74 4.24
C MET A 136 23.53 11.72 3.19
N LEU A 137 22.22 11.71 2.98
CA LEU A 137 21.51 12.69 2.15
C LEU A 137 20.88 13.76 3.05
N LYS A 138 21.18 15.02 2.77
CA LYS A 138 20.71 16.20 3.51
C LYS A 138 19.64 16.90 2.68
N ILE A 139 18.51 17.19 3.31
CA ILE A 139 17.41 17.90 2.66
C ILE A 139 17.02 19.12 3.51
N ARG A 140 17.07 20.30 2.89
CA ARG A 140 16.70 21.58 3.50
C ARG A 140 15.53 22.23 2.77
N PRO A 141 14.40 22.50 3.44
CA PRO A 141 13.30 23.24 2.84
C PRO A 141 13.65 24.73 2.64
N LEU A 142 13.22 25.32 1.51
CA LEU A 142 13.32 26.76 1.31
C LEU A 142 12.38 27.53 2.25
N LYS A 143 12.79 28.76 2.60
CA LYS A 143 12.01 29.68 3.44
C LYS A 143 10.71 30.13 2.75
N LYS A 144 10.74 30.34 1.44
CA LYS A 144 9.59 30.70 0.61
C LYS A 144 9.73 30.01 -0.74
N TYR A 145 8.78 29.15 -1.07
CA TYR A 145 8.69 28.52 -2.39
C TYR A 145 7.81 29.35 -3.32
N PRO A 146 8.11 29.42 -4.63
CA PRO A 146 7.09 29.76 -5.61
C PRO A 146 5.94 28.76 -5.52
N VAL A 147 4.70 29.22 -5.68
CA VAL A 147 3.51 28.37 -5.55
C VAL A 147 2.61 28.56 -6.75
N ASP A 148 2.24 27.45 -7.37
CA ASP A 148 1.25 27.40 -8.44
C ASP A 148 -0.01 26.72 -7.89
N LEU A 149 -1.15 27.41 -7.88
CA LEU A 149 -2.42 26.87 -7.43
C LEU A 149 -3.42 26.85 -8.57
N TYR A 150 -3.82 25.65 -8.98
CA TYR A 150 -4.82 25.45 -10.01
C TYR A 150 -6.16 25.05 -9.39
N TYR A 151 -7.20 25.85 -9.65
CA TYR A 151 -8.58 25.56 -9.26
C TYR A 151 -9.22 24.65 -10.29
N LEU A 152 -9.59 23.44 -9.87
CA LEU A 152 -10.37 22.51 -10.66
C LEU A 152 -11.75 22.34 -10.02
N VAL A 153 -12.76 22.93 -10.65
CA VAL A 153 -14.07 23.12 -10.03
C VAL A 153 -15.13 22.35 -10.77
N ASP A 154 -15.89 21.55 -10.01
CA ASP A 154 -17.14 20.96 -10.44
C ASP A 154 -18.16 22.08 -10.69
N VAL A 155 -18.66 22.14 -11.93
CA VAL A 155 -19.66 23.15 -12.34
C VAL A 155 -21.05 22.55 -12.60
N SER A 156 -21.33 21.37 -12.03
CA SER A 156 -22.68 20.82 -11.96
C SER A 156 -23.67 21.78 -11.28
N ALA A 157 -24.97 21.55 -11.49
CA ALA A 157 -26.01 22.46 -11.01
C ALA A 157 -26.04 22.59 -9.47
N SER A 158 -25.63 21.54 -8.73
CA SER A 158 -25.56 21.57 -7.26
C SER A 158 -24.49 22.54 -6.73
N MET A 159 -23.45 22.79 -7.51
CA MET A 159 -22.34 23.67 -7.15
C MET A 159 -22.62 25.17 -7.36
N HIS A 160 -23.82 25.56 -7.81
CA HIS A 160 -24.20 26.94 -8.11
C HIS A 160 -23.80 27.95 -7.02
N ASN A 161 -24.20 27.68 -5.77
CA ASN A 161 -23.93 28.57 -4.63
C ASN A 161 -22.42 28.71 -4.33
N ASN A 162 -21.65 27.64 -4.58
CA ASN A 162 -20.22 27.60 -4.31
C ASN A 162 -19.46 28.41 -5.36
N ILE A 163 -19.87 28.33 -6.64
CA ILE A 163 -19.29 29.10 -7.75
C ILE A 163 -19.52 30.61 -7.56
N GLU A 164 -20.72 31.03 -7.17
CA GLU A 164 -21.00 32.45 -6.91
C GLU A 164 -20.05 33.02 -5.85
N LYS A 165 -19.81 32.24 -4.78
CA LYS A 165 -18.96 32.67 -3.66
C LYS A 165 -17.47 32.60 -3.97
N LEU A 166 -17.06 31.71 -4.89
CA LEU A 166 -15.67 31.52 -5.32
C LEU A 166 -15.02 32.83 -5.81
N ASN A 167 -15.80 33.71 -6.43
CA ASN A 167 -15.34 35.05 -6.84
C ASN A 167 -14.71 35.85 -5.68
N SER A 168 -15.36 35.87 -4.52
CA SER A 168 -14.83 36.58 -3.34
C SER A 168 -13.72 35.79 -2.63
N VAL A 169 -13.87 34.47 -2.57
CA VAL A 169 -12.97 33.58 -1.83
C VAL A 169 -11.60 33.50 -2.52
N GLY A 170 -11.56 33.50 -3.85
CA GLY A 170 -10.32 33.48 -4.63
C GLY A 170 -9.41 34.69 -4.40
N ASN A 171 -9.98 35.91 -4.32
CA ASN A 171 -9.21 37.12 -4.01
C ASN A 171 -8.64 37.07 -2.59
N ASP A 172 -9.47 36.69 -1.62
CA ASP A 172 -9.05 36.54 -0.23
C ASP A 172 -7.96 35.48 -0.06
N LEU A 173 -8.05 34.36 -0.80
CA LEU A 173 -7.01 33.34 -0.79
C LEU A 173 -5.70 33.90 -1.35
N SER A 174 -5.75 34.59 -2.49
CA SER A 174 -4.56 35.17 -3.11
C SER A 174 -3.84 36.11 -2.15
N ARG A 175 -4.58 36.96 -1.43
CA ARG A 175 -4.00 37.85 -0.40
C ARG A 175 -3.40 37.09 0.78
N LYS A 176 -4.04 36.01 1.24
CA LYS A 176 -3.51 35.16 2.32
C LYS A 176 -2.25 34.42 1.87
N MET A 177 -2.22 33.91 0.63
CA MET A 177 -1.07 33.19 0.09
C MET A 177 0.15 34.11 -0.11
N ALA A 178 -0.05 35.40 -0.37
CA ALA A 178 1.03 36.40 -0.43
C ALA A 178 1.84 36.51 0.87
N PHE A 179 1.28 36.11 2.02
CA PHE A 179 2.03 36.05 3.29
C PHE A 179 3.05 34.90 3.28
N PHE A 180 2.74 33.80 2.59
CA PHE A 180 3.52 32.57 2.58
C PHE A 180 4.49 32.47 1.40
N SER A 181 4.12 33.03 0.25
CA SER A 181 4.96 33.09 -0.94
C SER A 181 4.91 34.47 -1.58
N HIS A 182 6.05 34.95 -2.08
CA HIS A 182 6.13 36.19 -2.86
C HIS A 182 5.87 35.97 -4.35
N ASP A 183 5.79 34.73 -4.79
CA ASP A 183 5.68 34.32 -6.17
C ASP A 183 4.58 33.27 -6.30
N PHE A 184 3.36 33.75 -6.60
CA PHE A 184 2.13 32.97 -6.56
C PHE A 184 1.36 33.10 -7.87
N ARG A 185 1.01 31.96 -8.48
CA ARG A 185 0.20 31.89 -9.71
C ARG A 185 -1.10 31.13 -9.49
N LEU A 186 -2.14 31.59 -10.17
CA LEU A 186 -3.49 31.05 -10.12
C LEU A 186 -3.94 30.58 -11.51
N GLY A 187 -4.57 29.42 -11.57
CA GLY A 187 -5.18 28.87 -12.78
C GLY A 187 -6.60 28.37 -12.49
N PHE A 188 -7.41 28.19 -13.53
CA PHE A 188 -8.80 27.77 -13.38
C PHE A 188 -9.23 26.79 -14.50
N GLY A 189 -9.96 25.75 -14.12
CA GLY A 189 -10.65 24.83 -15.03
C GLY A 189 -11.96 24.33 -14.45
N SER A 190 -12.86 23.94 -15.34
CA SER A 190 -14.18 23.43 -14.99
C SER A 190 -14.37 22.00 -15.51
N TYR A 191 -15.16 21.21 -14.81
CA TYR A 191 -15.57 19.88 -15.25
C TYR A 191 -17.01 19.57 -14.83
N VAL A 192 -17.62 18.65 -15.56
CA VAL A 192 -18.91 18.03 -15.22
C VAL A 192 -18.72 16.53 -15.41
N ASP A 193 -19.09 15.99 -16.58
CA ASP A 193 -18.91 14.59 -16.90
C ASP A 193 -18.89 14.34 -18.42
N LYS A 194 -18.66 13.08 -18.82
CA LYS A 194 -18.61 12.63 -20.21
C LYS A 194 -19.91 12.97 -20.93
N THR A 195 -19.79 13.58 -22.11
CA THR A 195 -20.94 14.08 -22.88
C THR A 195 -21.62 13.00 -23.73
N VAL A 196 -21.88 11.84 -23.13
CA VAL A 196 -22.54 10.69 -23.76
C VAL A 196 -23.60 10.09 -22.83
N SER A 197 -24.58 9.39 -23.40
CA SER A 197 -25.54 8.62 -22.59
C SER A 197 -24.82 7.44 -21.92
N PRO A 198 -25.11 7.10 -20.64
CA PRO A 198 -26.22 7.60 -19.81
C PRO A 198 -25.91 8.84 -18.93
N TYR A 199 -24.70 9.38 -18.94
CA TYR A 199 -24.30 10.51 -18.07
C TYR A 199 -25.09 11.80 -18.33
N ILE A 200 -25.43 12.04 -19.59
CA ILE A 200 -26.23 13.20 -20.00
C ILE A 200 -27.52 12.78 -20.71
N SER A 201 -28.51 13.67 -20.72
CA SER A 201 -29.68 13.49 -21.57
C SER A 201 -29.33 13.86 -23.01
N ILE A 202 -29.53 12.90 -23.93
CA ILE A 202 -29.39 13.10 -25.37
C ILE A 202 -30.69 13.56 -26.03
N HIS A 203 -31.71 13.94 -25.25
CA HIS A 203 -32.94 14.52 -25.80
C HIS A 203 -32.60 15.87 -26.47
N PRO A 204 -33.09 16.17 -27.70
CA PRO A 204 -32.70 17.37 -28.44
C PRO A 204 -32.86 18.68 -27.66
N GLU A 205 -33.91 18.81 -26.85
CA GLU A 205 -34.15 19.99 -26.01
C GLU A 205 -33.17 20.11 -24.83
N ARG A 206 -32.59 18.98 -24.37
CA ARG A 206 -31.70 18.92 -23.21
C ARG A 206 -30.22 18.92 -23.56
N ILE A 207 -29.85 18.55 -24.78
CA ILE A 207 -28.44 18.55 -25.25
C ILE A 207 -27.79 19.93 -25.08
N HIS A 208 -28.53 21.01 -25.34
CA HIS A 208 -28.01 22.37 -25.21
C HIS A 208 -28.16 22.95 -23.80
N ASN A 209 -29.13 22.47 -23.02
CA ASN A 209 -29.40 22.89 -21.66
C ASN A 209 -29.97 21.72 -20.84
N GLN A 210 -29.11 21.06 -20.07
CA GLN A 210 -29.48 19.91 -19.23
C GLN A 210 -30.38 20.31 -18.05
N CYS A 211 -30.42 21.61 -17.72
CA CYS A 211 -31.13 22.20 -16.60
C CYS A 211 -32.51 22.77 -16.99
N SER A 212 -32.97 22.48 -18.21
CA SER A 212 -34.25 22.96 -18.76
C SER A 212 -35.46 22.59 -17.90
N ASP A 213 -35.49 21.40 -17.29
CA ASP A 213 -36.56 20.95 -16.39
C ASP A 213 -36.73 21.86 -15.15
N TYR A 214 -35.68 22.59 -14.77
CA TYR A 214 -35.66 23.48 -13.61
C TYR A 214 -35.81 24.96 -13.97
N ASN A 215 -36.09 25.27 -15.25
CA ASN A 215 -36.13 26.64 -15.79
C ASN A 215 -34.83 27.44 -15.53
N LEU A 216 -33.68 26.75 -15.50
CA LEU A 216 -32.37 27.35 -15.34
C LEU A 216 -31.62 27.37 -16.68
N ASP A 217 -30.96 28.48 -17.00
CA ASP A 217 -30.03 28.58 -18.14
C ASP A 217 -28.65 28.08 -17.72
N CYS A 218 -28.21 26.94 -18.26
CA CYS A 218 -26.91 26.35 -17.95
C CYS A 218 -26.12 26.03 -19.22
N MET A 219 -24.79 25.97 -19.11
CA MET A 219 -23.93 25.65 -20.24
C MET A 219 -24.18 24.22 -20.73
N PRO A 220 -23.95 23.95 -22.02
CA PRO A 220 -23.91 22.58 -22.52
C PRO A 220 -22.97 21.70 -21.68
N PRO A 221 -23.31 20.42 -21.47
CA PRO A 221 -22.47 19.51 -20.71
C PRO A 221 -21.10 19.37 -21.37
N HIS A 222 -20.07 19.19 -20.55
CA HIS A 222 -18.69 19.02 -20.99
C HIS A 222 -17.91 18.16 -19.99
N GLY A 223 -16.96 17.38 -20.48
CA GLY A 223 -16.06 16.60 -19.62
C GLY A 223 -15.14 17.50 -18.82
N TYR A 224 -14.12 18.07 -19.46
CA TYR A 224 -13.18 19.01 -18.86
C TYR A 224 -12.87 20.16 -19.81
N ILE A 225 -12.85 21.37 -19.26
CA ILE A 225 -12.43 22.60 -19.95
C ILE A 225 -11.37 23.30 -19.12
N HIS A 226 -10.20 23.50 -19.72
CA HIS A 226 -9.21 24.43 -19.23
C HIS A 226 -9.66 25.86 -19.54
N VAL A 227 -9.73 26.74 -18.54
CA VAL A 227 -10.27 28.10 -18.75
C VAL A 227 -9.15 29.14 -18.70
N LEU A 228 -8.28 29.03 -17.70
CA LEU A 228 -7.21 30.00 -17.44
C LEU A 228 -5.92 29.27 -17.07
N SER A 229 -4.88 29.50 -17.87
CA SER A 229 -3.50 29.09 -17.57
C SER A 229 -2.97 29.83 -16.35
N LEU A 230 -2.02 29.21 -15.65
CA LEU A 230 -1.40 29.77 -14.45
C LEU A 230 -0.82 31.16 -14.72
N THR A 231 -1.38 32.17 -14.05
CA THR A 231 -1.03 33.58 -14.22
C THR A 231 -0.88 34.27 -12.86
N GLU A 232 -0.09 35.34 -12.83
CA GLU A 232 0.04 36.23 -11.66
C GLU A 232 -1.08 37.30 -11.65
N ASN A 233 -1.82 37.43 -12.75
CA ASN A 233 -2.88 38.43 -12.90
C ASN A 233 -4.19 37.96 -12.23
N ILE A 234 -4.38 38.38 -10.98
CA ILE A 234 -5.58 38.06 -10.18
C ILE A 234 -6.86 38.55 -10.87
N THR A 235 -6.83 39.68 -11.58
CA THR A 235 -8.01 40.22 -12.28
C THR A 235 -8.45 39.32 -13.44
N GLU A 236 -7.52 38.66 -14.13
CA GLU A 236 -7.86 37.65 -15.14
C GLU A 236 -8.50 36.42 -14.52
N PHE A 237 -8.01 35.98 -13.37
CA PHE A 237 -8.62 34.91 -12.59
C PHE A 237 -10.06 35.25 -12.17
N GLU A 238 -10.28 36.41 -11.56
CA GLU A 238 -11.61 36.87 -11.16
C GLU A 238 -12.57 36.92 -12.36
N LYS A 239 -12.09 37.41 -13.51
CA LYS A 239 -12.87 37.45 -14.75
C LYS A 239 -13.20 36.06 -15.28
N ALA A 240 -12.26 35.12 -15.18
CA ALA A 240 -12.44 33.73 -15.61
C ALA A 240 -13.49 33.01 -14.74
N VAL A 241 -13.43 33.18 -13.42
CA VAL A 241 -14.40 32.62 -12.47
C VAL A 241 -15.78 33.26 -12.65
N HIS A 242 -15.86 34.58 -12.80
CA HIS A 242 -17.13 35.30 -12.93
C HIS A 242 -17.89 34.96 -14.23
N ARG A 243 -17.17 34.54 -15.26
CA ARG A 243 -17.76 34.10 -16.54
C ARG A 243 -18.27 32.66 -16.49
N GLN A 244 -17.95 31.89 -15.45
CA GLN A 244 -18.43 30.52 -15.35
C GLN A 244 -19.92 30.50 -15.06
N LYS A 245 -20.60 29.63 -15.79
CA LYS A 245 -21.99 29.27 -15.57
C LYS A 245 -22.04 27.81 -15.14
N ILE A 246 -23.07 27.45 -14.39
CA ILE A 246 -23.36 26.04 -14.11
C ILE A 246 -23.65 25.29 -15.40
N SER A 247 -23.51 23.98 -15.35
CA SER A 247 -23.92 23.01 -16.35
C SER A 247 -24.70 21.89 -15.65
N GLY A 248 -24.94 20.77 -16.31
CA GLY A 248 -25.65 19.65 -15.71
C GLY A 248 -25.39 18.31 -16.38
N ASN A 249 -25.61 17.28 -15.60
CA ASN A 249 -25.57 15.85 -15.91
C ASN A 249 -26.84 15.20 -15.33
N ILE A 250 -27.00 13.90 -15.55
CA ILE A 250 -28.19 13.13 -15.16
C ILE A 250 -27.91 12.23 -13.97
N ASP A 251 -26.78 11.54 -13.98
CA ASP A 251 -26.36 10.71 -12.87
C ASP A 251 -25.63 11.52 -11.79
N THR A 252 -25.19 10.84 -10.74
CA THR A 252 -24.67 11.49 -9.53
C THR A 252 -23.15 11.58 -9.49
N PRO A 253 -22.37 10.56 -9.89
CA PRO A 253 -20.92 10.71 -9.96
C PRO A 253 -20.52 11.62 -11.13
N GLU A 254 -19.37 12.27 -10.99
CA GLU A 254 -18.86 13.25 -11.96
C GLU A 254 -17.53 12.80 -12.59
N GLY A 255 -17.16 13.43 -13.70
CA GLY A 255 -15.92 13.18 -14.45
C GLY A 255 -14.66 13.80 -13.86
N GLY A 256 -14.60 14.05 -12.54
CA GLY A 256 -13.51 14.75 -11.87
C GLY A 256 -12.12 14.14 -12.10
N PHE A 257 -11.99 12.81 -12.14
CA PHE A 257 -10.70 12.16 -12.36
C PHE A 257 -10.16 12.29 -13.79
N ASP A 258 -11.03 12.40 -14.81
CA ASP A 258 -10.60 12.75 -16.18
C ASP A 258 -9.94 14.14 -16.16
N ALA A 259 -10.60 15.09 -15.51
CA ALA A 259 -10.14 16.46 -15.41
C ALA A 259 -8.83 16.57 -14.63
N MET A 260 -8.71 15.86 -13.50
CA MET A 260 -7.46 15.80 -12.72
C MET A 260 -6.30 15.24 -13.52
N LEU A 261 -6.52 14.15 -14.26
CA LEU A 261 -5.48 13.56 -15.10
C LEU A 261 -5.03 14.56 -16.17
N GLN A 262 -5.96 15.22 -16.88
CA GLN A 262 -5.61 16.19 -17.92
C GLN A 262 -4.85 17.39 -17.34
N VAL A 263 -5.24 17.91 -16.16
CA VAL A 263 -4.48 18.97 -15.47
C VAL A 263 -3.07 18.51 -15.12
N ALA A 264 -2.88 17.24 -14.78
CA ALA A 264 -1.58 16.70 -14.42
C ALA A 264 -0.64 16.56 -15.61
N VAL A 265 -1.13 16.03 -16.73
CA VAL A 265 -0.29 15.65 -17.89
C VAL A 265 -0.15 16.77 -18.93
N CYS A 266 -1.06 17.75 -18.97
CA CYS A 266 -1.01 18.86 -19.92
C CYS A 266 -0.17 20.04 -19.42
N GLU A 267 1.06 19.78 -18.96
CA GLU A 267 1.91 20.77 -18.27
C GLU A 267 2.04 22.11 -19.02
N SER A 268 2.24 22.07 -20.34
CA SER A 268 2.42 23.27 -21.16
C SER A 268 1.14 24.11 -21.32
N HIS A 269 -0.03 23.48 -21.33
CA HIS A 269 -1.31 24.18 -21.45
C HIS A 269 -1.69 24.83 -20.13
N ILE A 270 -1.49 24.10 -19.02
CA ILE A 270 -1.78 24.59 -17.68
C ILE A 270 -0.77 25.65 -17.25
N GLY A 271 0.51 25.48 -17.61
CA GLY A 271 1.60 26.41 -17.31
C GLY A 271 2.35 26.11 -16.01
N TRP A 272 2.46 24.84 -15.61
CA TRP A 272 3.14 24.45 -14.37
C TRP A 272 4.63 24.80 -14.41
N ARG A 273 5.12 25.50 -13.39
CA ARG A 273 6.56 25.77 -13.23
C ARG A 273 7.29 24.57 -12.64
N ARG A 274 8.58 24.43 -12.96
CA ARG A 274 9.39 23.29 -12.48
C ARG A 274 9.87 23.49 -11.04
N GLU A 275 10.09 24.74 -10.68
CA GLU A 275 10.62 25.20 -9.39
C GLU A 275 9.52 25.51 -8.35
N ALA A 276 8.25 25.56 -8.77
CA ALA A 276 7.13 25.88 -7.90
C ALA A 276 6.53 24.65 -7.21
N LYS A 277 5.95 24.86 -6.03
CA LYS A 277 5.05 23.87 -5.40
C LYS A 277 3.73 23.90 -6.17
N ARG A 278 3.42 22.79 -6.84
CA ARG A 278 2.22 22.61 -7.66
C ARG A 278 1.07 22.09 -6.78
N LEU A 279 0.04 22.90 -6.60
CA LEU A 279 -1.17 22.59 -5.84
C LEU A 279 -2.37 22.50 -6.77
N LEU A 280 -3.06 21.36 -6.75
CA LEU A 280 -4.31 21.16 -7.47
C LEU A 280 -5.47 21.14 -6.47
N LEU A 281 -6.30 22.19 -6.47
CA LEU A 281 -7.47 22.28 -5.62
C LEU A 281 -8.69 21.75 -6.37
N VAL A 282 -9.21 20.60 -5.95
CA VAL A 282 -10.38 19.95 -6.53
C VAL A 282 -11.60 20.28 -5.67
N MET A 283 -12.57 20.99 -6.23
CA MET A 283 -13.80 21.37 -5.54
C MET A 283 -15.00 20.60 -6.12
N THR A 284 -15.79 19.95 -5.26
CA THR A 284 -16.99 19.19 -5.66
C THR A 284 -17.89 18.90 -4.45
N ASP A 285 -19.16 18.58 -4.70
CA ASP A 285 -20.09 18.02 -3.72
C ASP A 285 -20.53 16.59 -4.05
N GLN A 286 -19.96 15.98 -5.09
CA GLN A 286 -20.23 14.60 -5.53
C GLN A 286 -18.98 13.71 -5.61
N THR A 287 -19.22 12.40 -5.73
CA THR A 287 -18.17 11.40 -6.00
C THR A 287 -17.70 11.49 -7.45
N SER A 288 -16.51 10.96 -7.76
CA SER A 288 -16.05 10.86 -9.16
C SER A 288 -16.22 9.44 -9.71
N HIS A 289 -16.50 9.32 -11.00
CA HIS A 289 -16.45 8.06 -11.73
C HIS A 289 -15.04 7.43 -11.71
N LEU A 290 -15.02 6.11 -11.69
CA LEU A 290 -13.80 5.30 -11.74
C LEU A 290 -13.62 4.66 -13.12
N ALA A 291 -12.40 4.17 -13.38
CA ALA A 291 -12.15 3.32 -14.54
C ALA A 291 -13.16 2.16 -14.59
N LEU A 292 -13.56 1.78 -15.81
CA LEU A 292 -14.62 0.81 -16.13
C LEU A 292 -16.07 1.31 -15.98
N ASP A 293 -16.36 2.44 -15.32
CA ASP A 293 -17.72 3.00 -15.28
C ASP A 293 -18.21 3.40 -16.68
N SER A 294 -17.29 3.90 -17.50
CA SER A 294 -17.47 4.30 -18.90
C SER A 294 -17.95 3.18 -19.82
N LYS A 295 -17.85 1.92 -19.39
CA LYS A 295 -18.40 0.77 -20.10
C LYS A 295 -19.91 0.88 -20.28
N LEU A 296 -20.62 1.51 -19.34
CA LEU A 296 -22.06 1.76 -19.45
C LEU A 296 -22.42 2.68 -20.62
N ALA A 297 -21.51 3.60 -20.99
CA ALA A 297 -21.65 4.47 -22.15
C ALA A 297 -21.06 3.89 -23.44
N GLY A 298 -20.67 2.61 -23.44
CA GLY A 298 -20.05 1.96 -24.59
C GLY A 298 -18.60 2.37 -24.84
N ILE A 299 -17.95 3.05 -23.89
CA ILE A 299 -16.54 3.43 -23.96
C ILE A 299 -15.73 2.36 -23.26
N VAL A 300 -14.92 1.65 -24.04
CA VAL A 300 -14.12 0.49 -23.59
C VAL A 300 -12.63 0.64 -23.92
N VAL A 301 -12.20 1.82 -24.37
CA VAL A 301 -10.80 2.13 -24.67
C VAL A 301 -10.16 2.67 -23.40
N PRO A 302 -9.21 1.94 -22.78
CA PRO A 302 -8.57 2.39 -21.55
C PRO A 302 -7.93 3.77 -21.72
N ASN A 303 -7.88 4.53 -20.63
CA ASN A 303 -7.21 5.81 -20.62
C ASN A 303 -5.70 5.63 -20.87
N ASP A 304 -5.11 6.44 -21.75
CA ASP A 304 -3.70 6.31 -22.15
C ASP A 304 -2.74 7.14 -21.28
N GLY A 305 -3.26 7.96 -20.36
CA GLY A 305 -2.45 8.78 -19.47
C GLY A 305 -1.74 9.96 -20.15
N ASN A 306 -2.17 10.36 -21.36
CA ASN A 306 -1.57 11.45 -22.13
C ASN A 306 -2.45 12.71 -22.15
N CYS A 307 -1.86 13.82 -22.59
CA CYS A 307 -2.57 15.09 -22.78
C CYS A 307 -3.40 15.08 -24.07
N HIS A 308 -4.70 15.37 -23.97
CA HIS A 308 -5.63 15.47 -25.10
C HIS A 308 -6.48 16.74 -25.02
N LEU A 309 -5.86 17.86 -24.63
CA LEU A 309 -6.50 19.17 -24.74
C LEU A 309 -6.36 19.71 -26.16
N LYS A 310 -7.47 20.14 -26.74
CA LYS A 310 -7.49 20.89 -28.01
C LYS A 310 -8.44 22.07 -27.85
N ASN A 311 -7.96 23.27 -28.16
CA ASN A 311 -8.71 24.51 -27.90
C ASN A 311 -9.22 24.58 -26.46
N ASN A 312 -8.38 24.15 -25.52
CA ASN A 312 -8.66 24.05 -24.09
C ASN A 312 -9.78 23.09 -23.65
N VAL A 313 -10.28 22.23 -24.54
CA VAL A 313 -11.30 21.21 -24.22
C VAL A 313 -10.71 19.82 -24.29
N TYR A 314 -11.08 18.94 -23.36
CA TYR A 314 -10.70 17.53 -23.38
C TYR A 314 -11.47 16.77 -24.47
N VAL A 315 -10.82 16.49 -25.60
CA VAL A 315 -11.49 15.93 -26.78
C VAL A 315 -11.71 14.42 -26.73
N ARG A 316 -11.00 13.71 -25.84
CA ARG A 316 -11.13 12.25 -25.70
C ARG A 316 -12.18 11.81 -24.68
N SER A 317 -12.87 12.75 -24.04
CA SER A 317 -13.90 12.48 -23.02
C SER A 317 -14.93 11.42 -23.43
N THR A 318 -15.36 11.43 -24.70
CA THR A 318 -16.38 10.52 -25.25
C THR A 318 -15.81 9.23 -25.85
N THR A 319 -14.49 9.03 -25.82
CA THR A 319 -13.81 7.91 -26.50
C THR A 319 -12.88 7.10 -25.61
N MET A 320 -12.43 7.65 -24.48
CA MET A 320 -11.53 7.00 -23.53
C MET A 320 -12.20 6.83 -22.16
N GLU A 321 -11.87 5.75 -21.47
CA GLU A 321 -12.34 5.50 -20.11
C GLU A 321 -11.83 6.56 -19.11
N HIS A 322 -12.48 6.63 -17.95
CA HIS A 322 -11.92 7.35 -16.81
C HIS A 322 -10.58 6.71 -16.40
N PRO A 323 -9.61 7.48 -15.85
CA PRO A 323 -8.35 6.91 -15.41
C PRO A 323 -8.54 6.01 -14.18
N SER A 324 -7.68 5.00 -14.07
CA SER A 324 -7.59 4.24 -12.83
C SER A 324 -6.90 5.07 -11.74
N LEU A 325 -7.18 4.77 -10.47
CA LEU A 325 -6.52 5.45 -9.34
C LEU A 325 -4.99 5.26 -9.38
N GLY A 326 -4.50 4.10 -9.82
CA GLY A 326 -3.07 3.84 -9.97
C GLY A 326 -2.42 4.72 -11.04
N GLN A 327 -3.07 4.83 -12.21
CA GLN A 327 -2.60 5.70 -13.30
C GLN A 327 -2.62 7.18 -12.90
N LEU A 328 -3.68 7.61 -12.21
CA LEU A 328 -3.78 8.97 -11.69
C LEU A 328 -2.68 9.24 -10.65
N SER A 329 -2.46 8.31 -9.71
CA SER A 329 -1.39 8.40 -8.72
C SER A 329 -0.02 8.55 -9.38
N GLU A 330 0.29 7.70 -10.36
CA GLU A 330 1.55 7.74 -11.10
C GLU A 330 1.77 9.12 -11.74
N LYS A 331 0.78 9.64 -12.47
CA LYS A 331 0.90 10.94 -13.14
C LYS A 331 0.95 12.13 -12.20
N LEU A 332 0.32 12.07 -11.03
CA LEU A 332 0.46 13.12 -10.02
C LEU A 332 1.87 13.14 -9.42
N ILE A 333 2.46 11.97 -9.16
CA ILE A 333 3.83 11.84 -8.62
C ILE A 333 4.87 12.27 -9.67
N ASP A 334 4.73 11.77 -10.91
CA ASP A 334 5.63 12.09 -12.03
C ASP A 334 5.72 13.61 -12.24
N ASN A 335 4.57 14.28 -12.18
CA ASN A 335 4.44 15.72 -12.41
C ASN A 335 4.55 16.56 -11.12
N ASN A 336 4.90 15.97 -9.97
CA ASN A 336 5.08 16.66 -8.69
C ASN A 336 3.86 17.51 -8.24
N ILE A 337 2.64 17.02 -8.50
CA ILE A 337 1.38 17.74 -8.17
C ILE A 337 0.80 17.21 -6.86
N ASN A 338 0.46 18.12 -5.96
CA ASN A 338 -0.17 17.80 -4.69
C ASN A 338 -1.64 18.21 -4.74
N VAL A 339 -2.53 17.28 -4.40
CA VAL A 339 -3.97 17.49 -4.55
C VAL A 339 -4.63 17.83 -3.22
N ILE A 340 -5.51 18.82 -3.26
CA ILE A 340 -6.38 19.20 -2.14
C ILE A 340 -7.81 18.90 -2.59
N PHE A 341 -8.41 17.86 -2.03
CA PHE A 341 -9.83 17.58 -2.20
C PHE A 341 -10.62 18.46 -1.23
N ALA A 342 -11.34 19.44 -1.76
CA ALA A 342 -12.24 20.34 -1.05
C ALA A 342 -13.69 19.91 -1.33
N VAL A 343 -14.21 19.02 -0.49
CA VAL A 343 -15.44 18.26 -0.78
C VAL A 343 -16.56 18.66 0.16
N GLN A 344 -17.74 18.96 -0.38
CA GLN A 344 -18.90 19.33 0.43
C GLN A 344 -19.69 18.09 0.87
N GLY A 345 -20.20 18.09 2.10
CA GLY A 345 -21.20 17.13 2.54
C GLY A 345 -20.68 15.70 2.75
N LYS A 346 -21.58 14.73 2.62
CA LYS A 346 -21.33 13.33 3.03
C LYS A 346 -20.27 12.63 2.18
N GLN A 347 -20.04 13.13 0.98
CA GLN A 347 -19.08 12.61 0.00
C GLN A 347 -17.63 12.82 0.45
N PHE A 348 -17.37 13.70 1.43
CA PHE A 348 -16.04 13.90 2.01
C PHE A 348 -15.37 12.58 2.45
N HIS A 349 -16.12 11.68 3.08
CA HIS A 349 -15.58 10.40 3.55
C HIS A 349 -15.08 9.52 2.41
N TRP A 350 -15.72 9.56 1.25
CA TRP A 350 -15.30 8.80 0.07
C TRP A 350 -13.90 9.24 -0.40
N TYR A 351 -13.65 10.55 -0.51
CA TYR A 351 -12.32 11.06 -0.86
C TYR A 351 -11.27 10.81 0.23
N LYS A 352 -11.67 10.80 1.50
CA LYS A 352 -10.78 10.46 2.62
C LYS A 352 -10.27 9.03 2.52
N ASP A 353 -11.12 8.09 2.10
CA ASP A 353 -10.75 6.67 1.92
C ASP A 353 -9.80 6.46 0.73
N LEU A 354 -9.73 7.40 -0.21
CA LEU A 354 -8.80 7.36 -1.36
C LEU A 354 -7.38 7.85 -1.04
N LEU A 355 -7.20 8.63 0.04
CA LEU A 355 -5.90 9.24 0.39
C LEU A 355 -4.74 8.23 0.49
N PRO A 356 -4.89 7.00 1.04
CA PRO A 356 -3.81 6.02 1.07
C PRO A 356 -3.35 5.55 -0.31
N LEU A 357 -4.21 5.67 -1.33
CA LEU A 357 -3.94 5.26 -2.71
C LEU A 357 -3.37 6.39 -3.56
N LEU A 358 -3.47 7.64 -3.09
CA LEU A 358 -3.03 8.85 -3.78
C LEU A 358 -2.04 9.61 -2.87
N PRO A 359 -0.74 9.26 -2.87
CA PRO A 359 0.25 9.94 -2.05
C PRO A 359 0.40 11.42 -2.46
N GLY A 360 0.64 12.29 -1.48
CA GLY A 360 0.70 13.74 -1.71
C GLY A 360 -0.68 14.41 -1.81
N THR A 361 -1.75 13.70 -1.47
CA THR A 361 -3.11 14.26 -1.44
C THR A 361 -3.61 14.46 -0.02
N ILE A 362 -4.50 15.42 0.14
CA ILE A 362 -5.24 15.69 1.37
C ILE A 362 -6.71 15.90 1.04
N ALA A 363 -7.59 15.64 2.00
CA ALA A 363 -9.01 15.95 1.89
C ALA A 363 -9.43 16.87 3.04
N GLY A 364 -10.27 17.85 2.72
CA GLY A 364 -10.96 18.71 3.67
C GLY A 364 -12.43 18.88 3.31
N GLU A 365 -13.27 18.90 4.34
CA GLU A 365 -14.70 19.19 4.18
C GLU A 365 -14.89 20.69 3.98
N ILE A 366 -15.61 21.09 2.94
CA ILE A 366 -16.02 22.49 2.74
C ILE A 366 -17.41 22.72 3.28
N GLU A 367 -17.56 23.81 4.03
CA GLU A 367 -18.85 24.30 4.49
C GLU A 367 -19.68 24.82 3.31
N SER A 368 -21.00 24.94 3.51
CA SER A 368 -21.88 25.55 2.52
C SER A 368 -21.35 26.93 2.10
N LYS A 369 -21.29 27.19 0.79
CA LYS A 369 -20.71 28.42 0.19
C LYS A 369 -19.18 28.53 0.34
N ALA A 370 -18.46 27.45 0.62
CA ALA A 370 -16.99 27.43 0.65
C ALA A 370 -16.36 28.46 1.63
N ALA A 371 -17.03 28.75 2.75
CA ALA A 371 -16.59 29.77 3.71
C ALA A 371 -15.22 29.49 4.34
N ASN A 372 -14.92 28.22 4.59
CA ASN A 372 -13.67 27.73 5.19
C ASN A 372 -12.56 27.40 4.17
N LEU A 373 -12.83 27.52 2.85
CA LEU A 373 -11.91 27.11 1.79
C LEU A 373 -10.52 27.75 1.93
N ASN A 374 -10.47 29.03 2.30
CA ASN A 374 -9.20 29.74 2.43
C ASN A 374 -8.32 29.18 3.54
N ASN A 375 -8.92 28.80 4.67
CA ASN A 375 -8.17 28.22 5.78
C ASN A 375 -7.72 26.80 5.41
N LEU A 376 -8.58 26.04 4.73
CA LEU A 376 -8.25 24.70 4.25
C LEU A 376 -7.01 24.70 3.34
N VAL A 377 -6.96 25.59 2.34
CA VAL A 377 -5.80 25.66 1.43
C VAL A 377 -4.53 26.14 2.14
N VAL A 378 -4.65 27.05 3.11
CA VAL A 378 -3.48 27.52 3.89
C VAL A 378 -2.94 26.41 4.79
N GLU A 379 -3.81 25.66 5.48
CA GLU A 379 -3.40 24.54 6.33
C GLU A 379 -2.81 23.39 5.50
N ALA A 380 -3.42 23.10 4.36
CA ALA A 380 -2.91 22.19 3.36
C ALA A 380 -1.48 22.51 2.95
N TYR A 381 -1.26 23.77 2.56
CA TYR A 381 0.04 24.25 2.13
C TYR A 381 1.07 24.17 3.27
N LYS A 382 0.69 24.58 4.49
CA LYS A 382 1.57 24.49 5.68
C LYS A 382 1.98 23.06 5.99
N LYS A 383 1.06 22.11 5.87
CA LYS A 383 1.34 20.69 6.08
C LYS A 383 2.28 20.16 5.00
N LEU A 384 2.08 20.56 3.75
CA LEU A 384 2.90 20.15 2.63
C LEU A 384 4.35 20.66 2.72
N ILE A 385 4.56 21.90 3.15
CA ILE A 385 5.92 22.43 3.33
C ILE A 385 6.62 21.91 4.59
N SER A 386 5.87 21.32 5.53
CA SER A 386 6.41 20.79 6.79
C SER A 386 6.69 19.29 6.76
N GLU A 387 6.32 18.61 5.67
CA GLU A 387 6.59 17.19 5.46
C GLU A 387 7.75 17.00 4.47
N VAL A 388 8.76 16.22 4.87
CA VAL A 388 9.90 15.84 4.02
C VAL A 388 9.96 14.33 3.94
N LYS A 389 9.76 13.79 2.73
CA LYS A 389 9.71 12.35 2.42
C LYS A 389 10.52 12.09 1.15
N VAL A 390 11.04 10.87 1.00
CA VAL A 390 11.82 10.49 -0.19
C VAL A 390 11.28 9.21 -0.82
N GLN A 391 11.38 9.14 -2.14
CA GLN A 391 11.04 7.97 -2.95
C GLN A 391 12.24 7.59 -3.84
N VAL A 392 12.41 6.29 -4.08
CA VAL A 392 13.41 5.77 -5.02
C VAL A 392 12.75 5.54 -6.37
N GLU A 393 13.25 6.22 -7.40
CA GLU A 393 12.89 6.02 -8.80
C GLU A 393 14.01 5.29 -9.55
N ASN A 394 13.68 4.71 -10.71
CA ASN A 394 14.62 3.92 -11.52
C ASN A 394 15.30 2.78 -10.73
N GLN A 395 14.52 1.96 -10.03
CA GLN A 395 15.07 0.84 -9.27
C GLN A 395 15.87 -0.11 -10.18
N VAL A 396 17.06 -0.48 -9.70
CA VAL A 396 18.04 -1.28 -10.42
C VAL A 396 17.90 -2.73 -9.97
N HIS A 397 17.75 -3.67 -10.92
CA HIS A 397 17.62 -5.10 -10.60
C HIS A 397 18.85 -5.60 -9.83
N GLY A 398 18.62 -6.39 -8.78
CA GLY A 398 19.66 -6.92 -7.88
C GLY A 398 20.22 -5.92 -6.86
N VAL A 399 19.67 -4.69 -6.81
CA VAL A 399 20.08 -3.64 -5.87
C VAL A 399 18.90 -3.21 -5.01
N HIS A 400 19.10 -3.20 -3.70
CA HIS A 400 18.10 -2.80 -2.72
C HIS A 400 18.52 -1.52 -1.99
N PHE A 401 17.54 -0.64 -1.76
CA PHE A 401 17.71 0.61 -1.02
C PHE A 401 16.98 0.50 0.32
N ASN A 402 17.71 0.70 1.41
CA ASN A 402 17.13 0.89 2.73
C ASN A 402 17.40 2.33 3.17
N ILE A 403 16.33 3.11 3.35
CA ILE A 403 16.42 4.54 3.65
C ILE A 403 15.78 4.81 5.01
N THR A 404 16.57 5.40 5.91
CA THR A 404 16.10 5.82 7.24
C THR A 404 16.16 7.34 7.34
N ALA A 405 15.01 7.97 7.57
CA ALA A 405 14.88 9.39 7.89
C ALA A 405 15.26 9.63 9.36
N ILE A 406 16.09 10.64 9.60
CA ILE A 406 16.50 11.14 10.90
C ILE A 406 15.97 12.58 10.98
N CYS A 407 14.90 12.73 11.76
CA CYS A 407 14.17 13.97 11.87
C CYS A 407 14.85 14.95 12.85
N PRO A 408 14.51 16.26 12.80
CA PRO A 408 15.10 17.27 13.69
C PRO A 408 14.86 17.01 15.18
N ASP A 409 13.82 16.26 15.53
CA ASP A 409 13.50 15.80 16.89
C ASP A 409 14.36 14.60 17.35
N GLY A 410 15.24 14.09 16.49
CA GLY A 410 16.08 12.92 16.72
C GLY A 410 15.38 11.58 16.46
N THR A 411 14.10 11.58 16.06
CA THR A 411 13.37 10.33 15.76
C THR A 411 13.86 9.71 14.45
N ARG A 412 13.86 8.38 14.41
CA ARG A 412 14.24 7.58 13.24
C ARG A 412 13.01 6.92 12.65
N LYS A 413 12.74 7.15 11.37
CA LYS A 413 11.57 6.63 10.66
C LYS A 413 11.99 6.09 9.29
N PRO A 414 11.21 5.19 8.67
CA PRO A 414 11.44 4.81 7.27
C PRO A 414 11.37 6.04 6.35
N GLY A 415 12.23 6.10 5.32
CA GLY A 415 12.30 7.23 4.39
C GLY A 415 11.00 7.56 3.66
N THR A 416 10.13 6.55 3.46
CA THR A 416 8.79 6.68 2.87
C THR A 416 7.79 7.37 3.80
N VAL A 417 7.95 7.21 5.12
CA VAL A 417 7.14 7.91 6.13
C VAL A 417 7.67 9.34 6.32
N GLY A 418 9.00 9.49 6.29
CA GLY A 418 9.71 10.76 6.37
C GLY A 418 9.52 11.50 7.71
N CYS A 419 9.71 12.81 7.66
CA CYS A 419 9.63 13.72 8.80
C CYS A 419 8.50 14.72 8.62
N GLY A 420 7.79 15.04 9.70
CA GLY A 420 6.74 16.06 9.73
C GLY A 420 7.11 17.20 10.68
N ASN A 421 6.39 18.32 10.57
CA ASN A 421 6.62 19.55 11.35
C ASN A 421 8.03 20.15 11.14
N VAL A 422 8.62 19.94 9.96
CA VAL A 422 9.91 20.48 9.59
C VAL A 422 9.76 21.97 9.22
N THR A 423 10.65 22.82 9.71
CA THR A 423 10.70 24.24 9.35
C THR A 423 11.81 24.51 8.34
N SER A 424 11.80 25.70 7.71
CA SER A 424 12.84 26.08 6.74
C SER A 424 14.24 26.25 7.34
N ASN A 425 14.35 26.30 8.67
CA ASN A 425 15.64 26.38 9.37
C ASN A 425 16.18 24.99 9.71
N ASP A 426 15.36 23.94 9.57
CA ASP A 426 15.73 22.59 9.93
C ASP A 426 16.38 21.87 8.75
N GLU A 427 17.31 20.96 9.06
CA GLU A 427 17.91 20.05 8.11
C GLU A 427 17.45 18.63 8.43
N VAL A 428 16.87 17.95 7.43
CA VAL A 428 16.45 16.55 7.57
C VAL A 428 17.53 15.68 6.97
N LEU A 429 17.95 14.67 7.73
CA LEU A 429 19.01 13.76 7.33
C LEU A 429 18.41 12.41 6.95
N PHE A 430 18.80 11.87 5.81
CA PHE A 430 18.41 10.54 5.36
C PHE A 430 19.67 9.67 5.27
N ASN A 431 19.72 8.62 6.08
CA ASN A 431 20.74 7.59 5.95
C ASN A 431 20.30 6.60 4.86
N VAL A 432 21.02 6.59 3.75
CA VAL A 432 20.75 5.73 2.60
C VAL A 432 21.75 4.58 2.62
N THR A 433 21.24 3.37 2.73
CA THR A 433 22.02 2.13 2.64
C THR A 433 21.66 1.42 1.34
N VAL A 434 22.66 1.15 0.51
CA VAL A 434 22.52 0.48 -0.79
C VAL A 434 23.20 -0.88 -0.71
N MET A 435 22.47 -1.94 -1.05
CA MET A 435 22.93 -3.32 -0.97
C MET A 435 22.78 -3.99 -2.33
N MET A 436 23.78 -4.78 -2.73
CA MET A 436 23.73 -5.60 -3.94
C MET A 436 23.72 -7.08 -3.57
N THR A 437 22.74 -7.84 -4.07
CA THR A 437 22.58 -9.26 -3.72
C THR A 437 23.34 -10.19 -4.67
N ASN A 438 23.32 -9.91 -5.97
CA ASN A 438 23.91 -10.76 -6.99
C ASN A 438 24.53 -9.97 -8.16
N CYS A 439 25.43 -10.64 -8.89
CA CYS A 439 26.10 -10.14 -10.07
C CYS A 439 25.46 -10.67 -11.36
N ASP A 440 24.16 -10.42 -11.56
CA ASP A 440 23.51 -10.72 -12.84
C ASP A 440 23.72 -9.56 -13.83
N VAL A 441 24.70 -9.71 -14.71
CA VAL A 441 25.32 -8.60 -15.48
C VAL A 441 24.59 -8.24 -16.80
N THR A 442 23.43 -8.82 -17.13
CA THR A 442 23.09 -8.86 -18.57
C THR A 442 22.19 -7.76 -19.13
N LYS A 443 21.55 -6.87 -18.33
CA LYS A 443 20.88 -5.64 -18.83
C LYS A 443 20.26 -4.82 -17.69
N GLY A 444 20.58 -3.53 -17.60
CA GLY A 444 19.90 -2.60 -16.70
C GLY A 444 20.50 -1.19 -16.70
N LYS A 445 19.75 -0.20 -16.19
CA LYS A 445 20.27 1.15 -15.93
C LYS A 445 21.32 1.07 -14.81
N ASN A 446 22.42 1.80 -14.93
CA ASN A 446 23.49 1.85 -13.92
C ASN A 446 23.28 2.99 -12.90
N TYR A 447 22.05 3.49 -12.76
CA TYR A 447 21.75 4.58 -11.85
C TYR A 447 20.35 4.45 -11.27
N ALA A 448 20.21 4.92 -10.03
CA ALA A 448 18.94 5.13 -9.34
C ALA A 448 18.79 6.62 -8.98
N ILE A 449 17.56 7.07 -8.73
CA ILE A 449 17.30 8.46 -8.33
C ILE A 449 16.55 8.45 -7.00
N ILE A 450 17.07 9.16 -6.00
CA ILE A 450 16.33 9.48 -4.78
C ILE A 450 15.68 10.85 -4.98
N LYS A 451 14.35 10.85 -5.07
CA LYS A 451 13.54 12.04 -5.27
C LYS A 451 12.81 12.39 -3.98
N PRO A 452 13.07 13.56 -3.37
CA PRO A 452 12.24 14.07 -2.31
C PRO A 452 10.87 14.51 -2.85
N ILE A 453 9.80 14.04 -2.21
CA ILE A 453 8.44 14.29 -2.69
C ILE A 453 8.15 15.79 -2.62
N GLY A 454 7.79 16.37 -3.78
CA GLY A 454 7.49 17.80 -3.91
C GLY A 454 8.71 18.72 -4.04
N PHE A 455 9.93 18.20 -4.17
CA PHE A 455 11.13 19.00 -4.47
C PHE A 455 11.51 18.86 -5.95
N ASN A 456 12.19 19.87 -6.49
CA ASN A 456 12.70 19.89 -7.87
C ASN A 456 14.08 19.22 -7.99
N GLU A 457 14.94 19.41 -6.99
CA GLU A 457 16.24 18.79 -6.89
C GLU A 457 16.12 17.33 -6.47
N THR A 458 16.98 16.49 -7.03
CA THR A 458 17.04 15.05 -6.76
C THR A 458 18.48 14.63 -6.53
N ALA A 459 18.66 13.48 -5.89
CA ALA A 459 19.97 12.86 -5.73
C ALA A 459 20.10 11.69 -6.71
N LYS A 460 21.04 11.79 -7.65
CA LYS A 460 21.31 10.75 -8.64
C LYS A 460 22.44 9.86 -8.17
N ILE A 461 22.20 8.55 -8.17
CA ILE A 461 23.13 7.56 -7.62
C ILE A 461 23.64 6.70 -8.77
N HIS A 462 24.91 6.86 -9.11
CA HIS A 462 25.64 6.05 -10.06
C HIS A 462 26.15 4.78 -9.38
N ILE A 463 25.78 3.62 -9.92
CA ILE A 463 26.06 2.31 -9.33
C ILE A 463 27.03 1.56 -10.24
N ASP A 464 28.28 1.48 -9.83
CA ASP A 464 29.30 0.64 -10.45
C ASP A 464 29.35 -0.72 -9.76
N ARG A 465 29.24 -1.78 -10.55
CA ARG A 465 29.12 -3.16 -10.06
C ARG A 465 30.45 -3.89 -10.28
N SER A 466 31.19 -4.11 -9.20
CA SER A 466 32.45 -4.84 -9.22
C SER A 466 32.21 -6.34 -9.07
N CYS A 467 31.94 -6.99 -10.20
CA CYS A 467 31.62 -8.42 -10.30
C CYS A 467 32.78 -9.29 -10.83
N SER A 468 33.76 -8.68 -11.50
CA SER A 468 34.89 -9.36 -12.13
C SER A 468 36.19 -9.03 -11.42
N CYS A 469 37.05 -10.04 -11.21
CA CYS A 469 38.42 -9.82 -10.74
C CYS A 469 39.25 -9.14 -11.84
N GLN A 470 40.14 -8.21 -11.48
CA GLN A 470 40.97 -7.42 -12.42
C GLN A 470 42.18 -8.22 -12.93
N CYS A 471 41.91 -9.46 -13.31
CA CYS A 471 42.86 -10.48 -13.74
C CYS A 471 43.30 -10.35 -15.21
N GLY A 472 42.89 -9.31 -15.91
CA GLY A 472 43.18 -9.10 -17.32
C GLY A 472 43.34 -7.62 -17.60
N GLU A 473 44.40 -7.29 -18.35
CA GLU A 473 44.62 -5.98 -19.02
C GLU A 473 45.24 -4.85 -18.18
N HIS A 474 46.53 -5.02 -17.85
CA HIS A 474 47.51 -3.98 -17.51
C HIS A 474 47.98 -3.92 -16.05
N ARG A 475 48.89 -4.84 -15.69
CA ARG A 475 50.21 -4.54 -15.10
C ARG A 475 51.09 -5.78 -15.16
N ALA A 476 52.33 -5.58 -15.58
CA ALA A 476 53.32 -6.59 -15.94
C ALA A 476 53.90 -7.34 -14.73
N LEU A 477 53.09 -8.13 -14.03
CA LEU A 477 53.54 -9.17 -13.11
C LEU A 477 52.80 -10.46 -13.47
N LYS A 478 53.56 -11.47 -13.89
CA LYS A 478 53.08 -12.80 -14.24
C LYS A 478 52.33 -13.41 -13.04
N GLY A 479 51.01 -13.36 -13.10
CA GLY A 479 50.11 -14.10 -12.24
C GLY A 479 48.97 -14.59 -13.11
N ARG A 480 49.06 -15.83 -13.59
CA ARG A 480 48.03 -16.42 -14.44
C ARG A 480 46.76 -16.63 -13.59
N CYS A 481 45.81 -15.69 -13.64
CA CYS A 481 44.47 -15.97 -13.11
C CYS A 481 43.89 -17.15 -13.88
N VAL A 482 43.48 -18.19 -13.16
CA VAL A 482 42.82 -19.35 -13.75
C VAL A 482 41.40 -18.90 -14.12
N ALA A 483 41.23 -18.34 -15.32
CA ALA A 483 39.94 -18.33 -15.99
C ALA A 483 39.59 -19.79 -16.34
N ASP A 484 38.34 -20.17 -16.08
CA ASP A 484 37.78 -21.53 -16.14
C ASP A 484 38.34 -22.44 -17.25
N THR A 485 39.51 -23.02 -17.00
CA THR A 485 40.07 -24.13 -17.77
C THR A 485 40.63 -25.12 -16.79
N SER A 486 39.74 -26.00 -16.30
CA SER A 486 40.15 -27.19 -15.59
C SER A 486 40.91 -28.11 -16.55
N MET A 487 42.21 -28.23 -16.37
CA MET A 487 42.95 -29.40 -16.81
C MET A 487 43.70 -29.95 -15.61
N ASP A 488 43.05 -30.87 -14.90
CA ASP A 488 43.74 -31.88 -14.10
C ASP A 488 44.26 -32.95 -15.06
N SER A 489 45.57 -33.14 -15.06
CA SER A 489 46.39 -33.90 -16.00
C SER A 489 46.26 -35.43 -15.88
N LYS A 490 45.06 -35.96 -15.60
CA LYS A 490 44.78 -37.42 -15.57
C LYS A 490 43.47 -37.88 -16.19
N CYS A 491 42.70 -37.00 -16.84
CA CYS A 491 41.46 -37.39 -17.51
C CYS A 491 41.51 -36.88 -18.96
N PRO A 492 41.66 -37.73 -19.99
CA PRO A 492 41.63 -37.29 -21.39
C PRO A 492 40.24 -36.73 -21.74
N GLN A 493 40.18 -35.68 -22.56
CA GLN A 493 38.93 -35.06 -23.00
C GLN A 493 38.01 -36.09 -23.68
N CYS A 494 36.78 -36.22 -23.16
CA CYS A 494 35.69 -36.82 -23.92
C CYS A 494 34.98 -35.73 -24.72
N ASP A 495 34.92 -35.90 -26.03
CA ASP A 495 34.04 -35.11 -26.90
C ASP A 495 32.69 -35.83 -27.05
N ASP A 496 31.61 -35.05 -26.92
CA ASP A 496 30.24 -35.42 -27.29
C ASP A 496 29.72 -36.80 -26.80
N GLY A 497 29.99 -37.13 -25.54
CA GLY A 497 29.30 -38.22 -24.84
C GLY A 497 29.73 -39.65 -25.19
N LYS A 498 30.87 -39.84 -25.87
CA LYS A 498 31.47 -41.17 -26.09
C LYS A 498 32.87 -41.25 -25.50
N CYS A 499 32.94 -41.73 -24.26
CA CYS A 499 34.19 -42.17 -23.65
C CYS A 499 34.32 -43.69 -23.83
N HIS A 500 35.42 -44.18 -24.38
CA HIS A 500 35.75 -45.61 -24.37
C HIS A 500 36.62 -45.87 -23.13
N PHE A 501 36.18 -46.76 -22.23
CA PHE A 501 36.90 -47.10 -21.01
C PHE A 501 37.25 -48.59 -21.00
N ASP A 502 38.46 -48.92 -20.54
CA ASP A 502 38.75 -50.21 -19.91
C ASP A 502 38.27 -50.12 -18.45
N GLU A 503 37.43 -51.06 -18.00
CA GLU A 503 36.71 -51.02 -16.70
C GLU A 503 37.63 -51.11 -15.45
N ASP A 504 38.94 -51.32 -15.61
CA ASP A 504 39.83 -51.74 -14.52
C ASP A 504 40.57 -50.62 -13.76
N GLN A 505 40.37 -49.32 -14.06
CA GLN A 505 41.20 -48.25 -13.47
C GLN A 505 40.55 -47.32 -12.42
N PHE A 506 39.23 -47.34 -12.24
CA PHE A 506 38.57 -46.47 -11.23
C PHE A 506 37.42 -47.20 -10.52
N PRO A 507 37.51 -47.45 -9.20
CA PRO A 507 36.42 -48.10 -8.48
C PRO A 507 35.16 -47.23 -8.47
N SER A 508 34.05 -47.79 -8.92
CA SER A 508 32.73 -47.14 -8.97
C SER A 508 32.21 -46.65 -7.60
N ASP A 509 32.85 -47.08 -6.51
CA ASP A 509 32.45 -46.74 -5.15
C ASP A 509 32.75 -45.28 -4.77
N THR A 510 33.67 -44.60 -5.47
CA THR A 510 33.97 -43.17 -5.20
C THR A 510 32.82 -42.24 -5.61
N CYS A 511 31.90 -42.72 -6.44
CA CYS A 511 30.74 -41.97 -6.96
C CYS A 511 29.41 -42.37 -6.29
N LYS A 512 29.47 -43.07 -5.15
CA LYS A 512 28.30 -43.43 -4.34
C LYS A 512 28.37 -42.70 -3.00
N SER A 513 27.22 -42.25 -2.49
CA SER A 513 27.14 -41.68 -1.14
C SER A 513 27.16 -42.76 -0.05
N GLN A 514 26.59 -43.94 -0.34
CA GLN A 514 26.51 -45.11 0.53
C GLN A 514 26.55 -46.36 -0.36
N GLU A 515 26.98 -47.52 0.17
CA GLU A 515 27.14 -48.76 -0.64
C GLU A 515 25.83 -49.19 -1.32
N ASP A 516 24.67 -48.97 -0.67
CA ASP A 516 23.33 -49.31 -1.18
C ASP A 516 22.73 -48.26 -2.13
N GLN A 517 23.41 -47.14 -2.40
CA GLN A 517 22.91 -46.12 -3.32
C GLN A 517 23.45 -46.30 -4.75
N PRO A 518 22.61 -46.01 -5.76
CA PRO A 518 23.06 -46.03 -7.15
C PRO A 518 24.14 -44.98 -7.39
N VAL A 519 25.05 -45.29 -8.31
CA VAL A 519 26.14 -44.40 -8.74
C VAL A 519 25.55 -43.05 -9.18
N CYS A 520 26.09 -41.96 -8.64
CA CYS A 520 25.61 -40.60 -8.88
C CYS A 520 24.10 -40.43 -8.67
N SER A 521 23.56 -41.10 -7.64
CA SER A 521 22.14 -41.11 -7.29
C SER A 521 21.21 -41.47 -8.46
N GLY A 522 21.73 -42.17 -9.49
CA GLY A 522 21.02 -42.49 -10.72
C GLY A 522 20.70 -41.29 -11.63
N ARG A 523 21.21 -40.09 -11.31
CA ARG A 523 20.94 -38.84 -12.03
C ARG A 523 22.18 -38.27 -12.74
N GLY A 524 23.21 -39.10 -12.92
CA GLY A 524 24.46 -38.71 -13.58
C GLY A 524 25.31 -39.92 -13.95
N VAL A 525 26.44 -39.62 -14.60
CA VAL A 525 27.46 -40.62 -14.97
C VAL A 525 28.72 -40.35 -14.17
N CYS A 526 29.33 -41.40 -13.60
CA CYS A 526 30.61 -41.30 -12.93
C CYS A 526 31.74 -41.29 -13.96
N ILE A 527 32.47 -40.19 -14.06
CA ILE A 527 33.60 -40.02 -14.98
C ILE A 527 34.83 -39.66 -14.13
N CYS A 528 35.89 -40.47 -14.22
CA CYS A 528 37.13 -40.26 -13.47
C CYS A 528 36.91 -40.09 -11.95
N GLY A 529 36.00 -40.87 -11.34
CA GLY A 529 35.70 -40.82 -9.91
C GLY A 529 34.87 -39.62 -9.44
N LYS A 530 34.31 -38.82 -10.37
CA LYS A 530 33.42 -37.70 -10.08
C LYS A 530 32.11 -37.82 -10.86
N CYS A 531 31.01 -37.41 -10.24
CA CYS A 531 29.70 -37.43 -10.89
C CYS A 531 29.50 -36.25 -11.85
N SER A 532 29.08 -36.57 -13.07
CA SER A 532 28.59 -35.64 -14.07
C SER A 532 27.08 -35.75 -14.18
N CYS A 533 26.36 -34.75 -13.68
CA CYS A 533 24.90 -34.79 -13.57
C CYS A 533 24.21 -34.58 -14.93
N HIS A 534 23.12 -35.30 -15.16
CA HIS A 534 22.34 -35.17 -16.39
C HIS A 534 21.67 -33.79 -16.46
N LYS A 535 21.70 -33.19 -17.65
CA LYS A 535 20.95 -31.96 -17.94
C LYS A 535 19.49 -32.32 -18.21
N THR A 536 18.57 -31.75 -17.45
CA THR A 536 17.13 -31.95 -17.63
C THR A 536 16.48 -30.66 -18.14
N LYS A 537 15.29 -30.77 -18.77
CA LYS A 537 14.51 -29.60 -19.22
C LYS A 537 13.79 -28.87 -18.07
N LEU A 538 13.75 -29.49 -16.89
CA LEU A 538 13.01 -28.99 -15.72
C LEU A 538 13.86 -28.07 -14.83
N GLY A 539 15.19 -28.17 -14.91
CA GLY A 539 16.13 -27.36 -14.15
C GLY A 539 17.50 -28.03 -14.07
N LYS A 540 18.30 -27.70 -13.05
CA LYS A 540 19.66 -28.19 -12.87
C LYS A 540 19.71 -29.23 -11.75
N VAL A 541 20.26 -30.40 -12.07
CA VAL A 541 20.68 -31.40 -11.06
C VAL A 541 22.13 -31.12 -10.70
N TYR A 542 22.44 -31.07 -9.41
CA TYR A 542 23.75 -30.72 -8.88
C TYR A 542 24.05 -31.48 -7.57
N GLY A 543 25.24 -31.28 -7.01
CA GLY A 543 25.72 -32.02 -5.83
C GLY A 543 26.89 -32.95 -6.17
N LYS A 544 27.58 -33.45 -5.14
CA LYS A 544 28.80 -34.27 -5.32
C LYS A 544 28.47 -35.60 -6.01
N TYR A 545 27.28 -36.12 -5.74
CA TYR A 545 26.74 -37.36 -6.27
C TYR A 545 25.44 -37.12 -7.06
N CYS A 546 25.18 -35.89 -7.54
CA CYS A 546 23.94 -35.52 -8.25
C CYS A 546 22.65 -35.73 -7.43
N GLU A 547 22.77 -35.51 -6.12
CA GLU A 547 21.72 -35.74 -5.12
C GLU A 547 20.77 -34.56 -4.92
N LYS A 548 21.11 -33.36 -5.41
CA LYS A 548 20.31 -32.14 -5.30
C LYS A 548 19.75 -31.71 -6.66
N ASP A 549 18.64 -31.00 -6.60
CA ASP A 549 18.07 -30.31 -7.76
C ASP A 549 17.39 -29.01 -7.32
N ASP A 550 17.14 -28.13 -8.29
CA ASP A 550 16.55 -26.81 -8.10
C ASP A 550 15.05 -26.75 -8.46
N PHE A 551 14.40 -27.91 -8.68
CA PHE A 551 13.01 -27.98 -9.18
C PHE A 551 12.06 -28.85 -8.35
N SER A 552 12.54 -29.62 -7.37
CA SER A 552 11.71 -30.53 -6.57
C SER A 552 11.11 -29.89 -5.30
N CYS A 553 11.21 -28.56 -5.14
CA CYS A 553 10.63 -27.86 -4.01
C CYS A 553 9.10 -27.66 -4.12
N PRO A 554 8.41 -27.35 -3.01
CA PRO A 554 6.97 -27.08 -3.02
C PRO A 554 6.59 -25.92 -3.95
N TYR A 555 5.53 -26.12 -4.74
CA TYR A 555 4.92 -25.08 -5.56
C TYR A 555 3.77 -24.40 -4.82
N HIS A 556 3.58 -23.12 -5.08
CA HIS A 556 2.43 -22.34 -4.65
C HIS A 556 1.91 -21.54 -5.83
N HIS A 557 0.62 -21.73 -6.17
CA HIS A 557 -0.03 -21.09 -7.32
C HIS A 557 0.74 -21.24 -8.66
N GLY A 558 1.39 -22.40 -8.86
CA GLY A 558 2.16 -22.68 -10.08
C GLY A 558 3.62 -22.20 -10.07
N SER A 559 4.04 -21.46 -9.04
CA SER A 559 5.43 -21.00 -8.88
C SER A 559 6.18 -21.82 -7.83
N LEU A 560 7.41 -22.23 -8.14
CA LEU A 560 8.31 -22.89 -7.20
C LEU A 560 8.65 -21.94 -6.05
N CYS A 561 8.52 -22.38 -4.80
CA CYS A 561 8.73 -21.54 -3.61
C CYS A 561 7.98 -20.20 -3.64
N ALA A 562 6.77 -20.21 -4.21
CA ALA A 562 5.93 -19.04 -4.45
C ALA A 562 6.60 -17.92 -5.28
N GLY A 563 7.77 -18.16 -5.89
CA GLY A 563 8.60 -17.13 -6.52
C GLY A 563 9.37 -16.24 -5.55
N HIS A 564 9.39 -16.59 -4.25
CA HIS A 564 9.97 -15.80 -3.17
C HIS A 564 11.02 -16.56 -2.35
N GLY A 565 11.60 -17.62 -2.92
CA GLY A 565 12.68 -18.35 -2.31
C GLY A 565 13.46 -19.18 -3.32
N GLU A 566 14.65 -19.59 -2.93
CA GLU A 566 15.52 -20.47 -3.70
C GLU A 566 15.32 -21.93 -3.28
N CYS A 567 15.32 -22.85 -4.24
CA CYS A 567 15.13 -24.26 -3.95
C CYS A 567 16.47 -24.93 -3.65
N GLU A 568 16.68 -25.32 -2.39
CA GLU A 568 17.88 -26.05 -1.98
C GLU A 568 17.50 -27.41 -1.37
N GLY A 569 17.86 -28.49 -2.07
CA GLY A 569 17.69 -29.86 -1.56
C GLY A 569 16.23 -30.22 -1.26
N GLY A 570 15.27 -29.72 -2.05
CA GLY A 570 13.84 -29.98 -1.88
C GLY A 570 13.14 -29.12 -0.83
N ARG A 571 13.81 -28.11 -0.26
CA ARG A 571 13.21 -27.11 0.63
C ARG A 571 13.38 -25.69 0.08
N CYS A 572 12.42 -24.83 0.38
CA CYS A 572 12.45 -23.43 -0.01
C CYS A 572 13.22 -22.60 1.01
N GLN A 573 14.33 -22.01 0.58
CA GLN A 573 15.07 -20.99 1.30
C GLN A 573 14.45 -19.62 0.98
N CYS A 574 13.64 -19.07 1.88
CA CYS A 574 12.92 -17.84 1.61
C CYS A 574 13.82 -16.61 1.53
N PHE A 575 13.50 -15.72 0.61
CA PHE A 575 14.15 -14.41 0.53
C PHE A 575 13.78 -13.56 1.76
N SER A 576 14.66 -12.61 2.10
CA SER A 576 14.43 -11.72 3.23
C SER A 576 13.08 -10.99 3.09
N GLY A 577 12.30 -10.99 4.17
CA GLY A 577 10.94 -10.45 4.16
C GLY A 577 9.86 -11.44 3.71
N TRP A 578 10.21 -12.71 3.50
CA TRP A 578 9.27 -13.81 3.24
C TRP A 578 9.47 -14.98 4.22
N GLU A 579 8.38 -15.65 4.56
CA GLU A 579 8.33 -16.76 5.51
C GLU A 579 7.31 -17.84 5.09
N GLY A 580 7.37 -18.98 5.79
CA GLY A 580 6.55 -20.16 5.53
C GLY A 580 7.26 -21.21 4.68
N ASP A 581 6.80 -22.46 4.76
CA ASP A 581 7.47 -23.62 4.12
C ASP A 581 7.55 -23.53 2.58
N ARG A 582 6.74 -22.65 1.97
CA ARG A 582 6.74 -22.37 0.52
C ARG A 582 7.09 -20.91 0.21
N CYS A 583 7.55 -20.14 1.19
CA CYS A 583 7.82 -18.70 1.08
C CYS A 583 6.62 -17.87 0.63
N GLN A 584 5.42 -18.30 1.01
CA GLN A 584 4.17 -17.72 0.55
C GLN A 584 3.73 -16.48 1.35
N CYS A 585 4.32 -16.21 2.52
CA CYS A 585 3.89 -15.13 3.40
C CYS A 585 4.95 -14.02 3.48
N PRO A 586 4.60 -12.72 3.41
CA PRO A 586 5.52 -11.64 3.75
C PRO A 586 5.79 -11.60 5.27
N SER A 587 7.03 -11.51 5.74
CA SER A 587 7.38 -11.50 7.17
C SER A 587 6.82 -10.28 7.94
N ALA A 588 6.59 -9.16 7.26
CA ALA A 588 5.92 -7.99 7.85
C ALA A 588 4.43 -8.25 8.15
N SER A 589 3.85 -9.29 7.55
CA SER A 589 2.42 -9.56 7.64
C SER A 589 1.98 -10.00 9.04
N ALA A 590 2.87 -10.60 9.83
CA ALA A 590 2.61 -10.98 11.22
C ALA A 590 2.19 -9.79 12.11
N GLN A 591 2.68 -8.58 11.83
CA GLN A 591 2.28 -7.36 12.57
C GLN A 591 0.81 -7.01 12.36
N HIS A 592 0.22 -7.38 11.22
CA HIS A 592 -1.19 -7.13 10.92
C HIS A 592 -2.16 -8.04 11.67
N CYS A 593 -1.66 -9.07 12.35
CA CYS A 593 -2.46 -9.99 13.17
C CYS A 593 -2.44 -9.64 14.67
N VAL A 594 -1.72 -8.59 15.09
CA VAL A 594 -1.57 -8.24 16.51
C VAL A 594 -2.54 -7.11 16.86
N ASN A 595 -3.34 -7.31 17.91
CA ASN A 595 -4.25 -6.28 18.39
C ASN A 595 -3.52 -5.23 19.27
N SER A 596 -4.21 -4.14 19.66
CA SER A 596 -3.66 -3.07 20.51
C SER A 596 -3.16 -3.52 21.89
N LYS A 597 -3.52 -4.75 22.32
CA LYS A 597 -3.08 -5.38 23.57
C LYS A 597 -1.89 -6.34 23.37
N GLY A 598 -1.31 -6.41 22.16
CA GLY A 598 -0.20 -7.29 21.82
C GLY A 598 -0.59 -8.75 21.59
N GLN A 599 -1.89 -9.07 21.45
CA GLN A 599 -2.35 -10.44 21.26
C GLN A 599 -2.53 -10.75 19.76
N VAL A 600 -1.96 -11.87 19.32
CA VAL A 600 -2.15 -12.40 17.96
C VAL A 600 -3.58 -12.91 17.83
N CYS A 601 -4.34 -12.37 16.87
CA CYS A 601 -5.73 -12.73 16.58
C CYS A 601 -6.63 -12.73 17.82
N SER A 602 -6.42 -11.75 18.70
CA SER A 602 -7.13 -11.60 19.98
C SER A 602 -7.10 -12.86 20.87
N GLY A 603 -6.10 -13.73 20.67
CA GLY A 603 -5.96 -15.02 21.35
C GLY A 603 -6.98 -16.08 20.92
N ARG A 604 -7.74 -15.83 19.83
CA ARG A 604 -8.86 -16.67 19.35
C ARG A 604 -8.66 -17.16 17.92
N GLY A 605 -7.42 -17.18 17.44
CA GLY A 605 -7.08 -17.55 16.09
C GLY A 605 -5.58 -17.72 15.89
N THR A 606 -5.23 -18.24 14.72
CA THR A 606 -3.85 -18.34 14.24
C THR A 606 -3.62 -17.35 13.12
N CYS A 607 -2.47 -16.67 13.11
CA CYS A 607 -2.12 -15.77 12.02
C CYS A 607 -1.53 -16.57 10.85
N VAL A 608 -2.15 -16.45 9.68
CA VAL A 608 -1.67 -17.08 8.44
C VAL A 608 -1.47 -15.97 7.41
N CYS A 609 -0.22 -15.69 7.04
CA CYS A 609 0.19 -14.63 6.11
C CYS A 609 -0.48 -13.25 6.37
N GLY A 610 -0.56 -12.82 7.64
CA GLY A 610 -1.14 -11.53 8.03
C GLY A 610 -2.66 -11.43 8.05
N ARG A 611 -3.35 -12.57 7.92
CA ARG A 611 -4.79 -12.70 8.18
C ARG A 611 -5.01 -13.66 9.34
N CYS A 612 -5.91 -13.27 10.25
CA CYS A 612 -6.31 -14.15 11.33
C CYS A 612 -7.31 -15.20 10.85
N GLU A 613 -6.96 -16.46 11.04
CA GLU A 613 -7.88 -17.59 10.91
C GLU A 613 -8.39 -17.94 12.30
N CYS A 614 -9.66 -17.66 12.54
CA CYS A 614 -10.25 -17.81 13.86
C CYS A 614 -10.48 -19.29 14.17
N THR A 615 -10.10 -19.73 15.37
CA THR A 615 -10.26 -21.12 15.79
C THR A 615 -11.72 -21.49 16.07
N ASP A 616 -12.55 -20.52 16.48
CA ASP A 616 -14.00 -20.70 16.62
C ASP A 616 -14.71 -20.07 15.40
N PRO A 617 -15.54 -20.81 14.64
CA PRO A 617 -16.27 -20.25 13.50
C PRO A 617 -17.32 -19.18 13.88
N ARG A 618 -17.61 -18.99 15.18
CA ARG A 618 -18.55 -17.97 15.69
C ARG A 618 -17.86 -16.64 16.06
N THR A 619 -16.53 -16.59 16.06
CA THR A 619 -15.80 -15.34 16.19
C THR A 619 -15.70 -14.68 14.81
N ILE A 620 -15.94 -13.38 14.78
CA ILE A 620 -15.92 -12.54 13.59
C ILE A 620 -14.99 -11.35 13.84
N GLY A 621 -14.57 -10.68 12.77
CA GLY A 621 -13.64 -9.56 12.84
C GLY A 621 -12.26 -9.91 12.28
N ARG A 622 -11.49 -8.87 11.95
CA ARG A 622 -10.21 -9.00 11.24
C ARG A 622 -9.15 -9.71 12.08
N LEU A 623 -9.24 -9.56 13.39
CA LEU A 623 -8.37 -10.10 14.43
C LEU A 623 -9.12 -11.05 15.37
N CYS A 624 -10.25 -11.64 14.93
CA CYS A 624 -11.11 -12.50 15.74
C CYS A 624 -11.60 -11.83 17.04
N GLU A 625 -11.77 -10.51 17.01
CA GLU A 625 -12.03 -9.64 18.16
C GLU A 625 -13.48 -9.69 18.64
N HIS A 626 -14.43 -10.00 17.74
CA HIS A 626 -15.84 -9.99 18.05
C HIS A 626 -16.35 -11.43 18.18
N CYS A 627 -16.79 -11.82 19.37
CA CYS A 627 -17.57 -13.05 19.53
C CYS A 627 -18.90 -12.75 20.22
N PRO A 628 -19.94 -12.40 19.46
CA PRO A 628 -21.26 -12.07 19.99
C PRO A 628 -21.87 -13.21 20.84
N ALA A 629 -21.55 -14.47 20.49
CA ALA A 629 -22.06 -15.65 21.18
C ALA A 629 -21.13 -16.19 22.29
N CYS A 630 -19.92 -15.63 22.46
CA CYS A 630 -18.99 -16.07 23.52
C CYS A 630 -19.17 -15.32 24.85
N HIS A 631 -20.15 -14.41 24.94
CA HIS A 631 -20.32 -13.57 26.13
C HIS A 631 -21.78 -13.49 26.60
N PRO A 632 -22.16 -14.24 27.64
CA PRO A 632 -23.12 -13.74 28.61
C PRO A 632 -22.32 -12.93 29.64
N ALA A 633 -22.14 -11.62 29.40
CA ALA A 633 -21.46 -10.70 30.33
C ALA A 633 -22.04 -10.73 31.76
N CYS A 634 -23.27 -11.23 31.93
CA CYS A 634 -23.87 -11.48 33.24
C CYS A 634 -23.20 -12.59 34.06
N SER A 635 -22.60 -13.61 33.45
CA SER A 635 -22.08 -14.77 34.19
C SER A 635 -20.72 -14.52 34.82
N GLU A 636 -19.87 -13.69 34.19
CA GLU A 636 -18.55 -13.31 34.73
C GLU A 636 -18.65 -12.16 35.75
N ASN A 637 -19.62 -11.24 35.59
CA ASN A 637 -19.81 -10.09 36.49
C ASN A 637 -20.80 -10.33 37.63
N TRP A 638 -21.44 -11.51 37.71
CA TRP A 638 -22.38 -11.85 38.80
C TRP A 638 -21.76 -11.68 40.19
N ASN A 639 -20.45 -11.98 40.30
CA ASN A 639 -19.71 -11.90 41.56
C ASN A 639 -19.44 -10.45 42.02
N CYS A 640 -19.48 -9.46 41.12
CA CYS A 640 -19.33 -8.05 41.49
C CYS A 640 -20.66 -7.41 41.97
N MET A 641 -21.82 -8.05 41.75
CA MET A 641 -23.10 -7.54 42.29
C MET A 641 -23.18 -7.63 43.82
N GLN A 642 -22.44 -8.55 44.46
CA GLN A 642 -22.34 -8.60 45.92
C GLN A 642 -21.62 -7.37 46.51
N CYS A 643 -20.85 -6.63 45.71
CA CYS A 643 -20.14 -5.42 46.15
C CYS A 643 -21.06 -4.16 46.15
N LEU A 644 -22.28 -4.21 45.61
CA LEU A 644 -23.22 -3.08 45.53
C LEU A 644 -24.07 -2.88 46.80
N HIS A 645 -24.10 -3.85 47.72
CA HIS A 645 -24.79 -3.74 49.02
C HIS A 645 -23.79 -3.93 50.18
N PRO A 646 -23.24 -2.84 50.77
CA PRO A 646 -22.12 -2.92 51.72
C PRO A 646 -22.49 -3.37 53.15
N HIS A 647 -23.77 -3.63 53.43
CA HIS A 647 -24.20 -3.93 54.79
C HIS A 647 -23.93 -5.41 55.11
N ASN A 648 -22.79 -5.68 55.75
CA ASN A 648 -22.27 -6.96 56.28
C ASN A 648 -21.21 -7.73 55.46
N LEU A 649 -20.24 -7.06 54.84
CA LEU A 649 -19.05 -7.74 54.32
C LEU A 649 -17.77 -7.45 55.13
N SER A 650 -16.90 -8.45 55.25
CA SER A 650 -15.61 -8.34 55.94
C SER A 650 -14.57 -7.55 55.11
N GLN A 651 -13.60 -6.93 55.78
CA GLN A 651 -12.63 -6.03 55.15
C GLN A 651 -11.84 -6.67 53.99
N ALA A 652 -11.55 -7.97 54.09
CA ALA A 652 -10.84 -8.73 53.05
C ALA A 652 -11.65 -8.89 51.74
N VAL A 653 -12.98 -8.89 51.81
CA VAL A 653 -13.85 -8.95 50.61
C VAL A 653 -13.96 -7.58 49.96
N LEU A 654 -13.93 -6.50 50.76
CA LEU A 654 -13.92 -5.13 50.27
C LEU A 654 -12.66 -4.81 49.45
N ASP A 655 -11.50 -5.27 49.93
CA ASP A 655 -10.21 -5.08 49.24
C ASP A 655 -10.13 -5.93 47.96
N LYS A 656 -10.74 -7.11 47.95
CA LYS A 656 -10.86 -7.96 46.75
C LYS A 656 -11.82 -7.38 45.70
N CYS A 657 -12.93 -6.74 46.13
CA CYS A 657 -13.82 -5.97 45.25
C CYS A 657 -13.08 -4.78 44.61
N LYS A 658 -12.27 -4.04 45.40
CA LYS A 658 -11.44 -2.94 44.90
C LYS A 658 -10.39 -3.38 43.87
N ALA A 659 -9.78 -4.55 44.06
CA ALA A 659 -8.76 -5.08 43.16
C ALA A 659 -9.34 -5.72 41.88
N SER A 660 -10.52 -6.36 41.97
CA SER A 660 -11.07 -7.19 40.86
C SER A 660 -12.18 -6.51 40.06
N CYS A 661 -12.93 -5.56 40.64
CA CYS A 661 -14.07 -4.89 40.01
C CYS A 661 -13.77 -3.41 39.65
N ALA A 662 -12.49 -3.03 39.53
CA ALA A 662 -12.03 -1.64 39.33
C ALA A 662 -12.48 -0.97 38.00
N VAL A 663 -13.15 -1.70 37.10
CA VAL A 663 -13.48 -1.25 35.73
C VAL A 663 -14.88 -0.59 35.65
N MET A 664 -15.40 -0.02 36.73
CA MET A 664 -16.69 0.69 36.69
C MET A 664 -16.64 2.19 36.97
N GLU A 665 -15.47 2.79 37.21
CA GLU A 665 -15.39 4.21 37.57
C GLU A 665 -15.04 5.18 36.42
N GLN A 666 -14.82 4.71 35.19
CA GLN A 666 -14.29 5.58 34.11
C GLN A 666 -15.14 5.78 32.85
N HIS A 667 -16.34 5.19 32.74
CA HIS A 667 -17.28 5.52 31.65
C HIS A 667 -18.54 6.18 32.18
N ARG A 668 -18.41 7.48 32.47
CA ARG A 668 -19.57 8.40 32.54
C ARG A 668 -19.33 9.56 31.59
N LEU A 669 -19.50 9.28 30.29
CA LEU A 669 -20.27 10.06 29.32
C LEU A 669 -20.10 9.44 27.93
N GLU A 670 -21.23 9.35 27.22
CA GLU A 670 -21.38 9.00 25.80
C GLU A 670 -21.16 7.54 25.38
N GLN A 671 -22.04 6.65 25.83
CA GLN A 671 -22.81 5.82 24.89
C GLN A 671 -24.01 5.18 25.60
N ALA A 672 -25.17 5.83 25.51
CA ALA A 672 -26.43 5.16 25.80
C ALA A 672 -26.77 4.29 24.58
N SER A 673 -26.21 3.08 24.51
CA SER A 673 -26.89 2.00 23.81
C SER A 673 -28.11 1.64 24.66
N GLU A 674 -29.29 1.95 24.14
CA GLU A 674 -30.58 1.59 24.72
C GLU A 674 -30.71 0.06 24.84
N CYS A 675 -30.22 -0.50 25.95
CA CYS A 675 -30.75 -1.76 26.45
C CYS A 675 -32.08 -1.45 27.13
N LEU A 676 -33.17 -1.54 26.35
CA LEU A 676 -34.53 -1.52 26.88
C LEU A 676 -34.71 -2.63 27.91
N SER A 677 -34.73 -2.26 29.19
CA SER A 677 -35.29 -3.09 30.26
C SER A 677 -35.74 -2.20 31.40
N GLY A 678 -36.98 -1.73 31.32
CA GLY A 678 -37.68 -1.06 32.39
C GLY A 678 -39.18 -1.31 32.28
N PRO A 679 -39.82 -2.03 33.22
CA PRO A 679 -41.25 -2.40 33.15
C PRO A 679 -42.22 -1.20 33.25
N SER A 680 -41.71 0.03 33.40
CA SER A 680 -42.51 1.25 33.50
C SER A 680 -42.89 1.85 32.14
N TYR A 681 -42.00 1.82 31.15
CA TYR A 681 -42.26 2.43 29.84
C TYR A 681 -43.22 1.63 28.97
N LEU A 682 -43.19 0.29 29.05
CA LEU A 682 -44.20 -0.56 28.41
C LEU A 682 -45.60 -0.25 28.95
N ARG A 683 -45.75 -0.02 30.26
CA ARG A 683 -47.04 0.37 30.84
C ARG A 683 -47.49 1.74 30.34
N ILE A 684 -46.60 2.72 30.27
CA ILE A 684 -46.94 4.07 29.74
C ILE A 684 -47.32 3.99 28.25
N PHE A 685 -46.58 3.22 27.46
CA PHE A 685 -46.89 2.99 26.04
C PHE A 685 -48.24 2.31 25.87
N PHE A 686 -48.55 1.25 26.63
CA PHE A 686 -49.86 0.61 26.56
C PHE A 686 -50.99 1.54 27.01
N ILE A 687 -50.77 2.40 28.01
CA ILE A 687 -51.77 3.40 28.43
C ILE A 687 -52.02 4.41 27.31
N ILE A 688 -50.96 4.96 26.70
CA ILE A 688 -51.10 5.93 25.60
C ILE A 688 -51.75 5.28 24.38
N PHE A 689 -51.35 4.04 24.05
CA PHE A 689 -51.92 3.27 22.95
C PHE A 689 -53.41 2.96 23.15
N ILE A 690 -53.82 2.58 24.37
CA ILE A 690 -55.22 2.33 24.69
C ILE A 690 -56.02 3.65 24.61
N VAL A 691 -55.49 4.75 25.13
CA VAL A 691 -56.16 6.06 25.07
C VAL A 691 -56.33 6.54 23.64
N THR A 692 -55.28 6.45 22.81
CA THR A 692 -55.37 6.88 21.39
C THR A 692 -56.30 5.97 20.59
N PHE A 693 -56.30 4.66 20.86
CA PHE A 693 -57.21 3.72 20.24
C PHE A 693 -58.68 3.99 20.63
N LEU A 694 -58.96 4.28 21.91
CA LEU A 694 -60.31 4.63 22.37
C LEU A 694 -60.81 5.96 21.79
N ILE A 695 -59.93 6.96 21.65
CA ILE A 695 -60.26 8.23 20.98
C ILE A 695 -60.56 7.97 19.50
N GLY A 696 -59.78 7.12 18.83
CA GLY A 696 -60.01 6.70 17.45
C GLY A 696 -61.37 6.00 17.27
N LEU A 697 -61.70 5.06 18.16
CA LEU A 697 -63.00 4.38 18.17
C LEU A 697 -64.16 5.35 18.40
N LEU A 698 -64.01 6.31 19.32
CA LEU A 698 -65.04 7.34 19.57
C LEU A 698 -65.26 8.21 18.32
N LYS A 699 -64.18 8.60 17.62
CA LYS A 699 -64.29 9.33 16.35
C LYS A 699 -65.01 8.52 15.28
N VAL A 700 -64.70 7.23 15.14
CA VAL A 700 -65.39 6.34 14.19
C VAL A 700 -66.86 6.16 14.55
N LEU A 701 -67.21 6.03 15.83
CA LEU A 701 -68.60 5.93 16.28
C LEU A 701 -69.37 7.23 16.03
N ILE A 702 -68.77 8.40 16.28
CA ILE A 702 -69.38 9.70 15.95
C ILE A 702 -69.60 9.81 14.44
N ILE A 703 -68.60 9.47 13.62
CA ILE A 703 -68.74 9.49 12.15
C ILE A 703 -69.85 8.53 11.70
N ARG A 704 -69.91 7.32 12.28
CA ARG A 704 -70.97 6.34 11.99
C ARG A 704 -72.35 6.86 12.38
N GLN A 705 -72.46 7.57 13.51
CA GLN A 705 -73.72 8.12 14.00
C GLN A 705 -74.18 9.33 13.17
N VAL A 706 -73.23 10.14 12.69
CA VAL A 706 -73.48 11.22 11.70
C VAL A 706 -73.95 10.63 10.37
N ILE A 707 -73.34 9.55 9.88
CA ILE A 707 -73.77 8.88 8.64
C ILE A 707 -75.16 8.26 8.79
N LEU A 708 -75.48 7.67 9.95
CA LEU A 708 -76.81 7.11 10.23
C LEU A 708 -77.89 8.21 10.39
N GLN A 709 -77.57 9.35 11.00
CA GLN A 709 -78.46 10.51 11.05
C GLN A 709 -78.64 11.16 9.66
N TRP A 710 -77.60 11.20 8.83
CA TRP A 710 -77.64 11.73 7.48
C TRP A 710 -78.53 10.90 6.56
N ASN A 711 -78.49 9.57 6.69
CA ASN A 711 -79.37 8.66 5.93
C ASN A 711 -80.83 8.66 6.41
N SER A 712 -81.11 9.09 7.65
CA SER A 712 -82.49 9.28 8.13
C SER A 712 -83.11 10.60 7.64
N ASN A 713 -82.29 11.62 7.37
CA ASN A 713 -82.75 12.94 6.91
C ASN A 713 -82.93 13.08 5.39
N LYS A 714 -82.61 12.04 4.60
CA LYS A 714 -82.75 12.08 3.13
C LYS A 714 -84.06 11.48 2.58
N ILE A 715 -85.01 11.13 3.45
CA ILE A 715 -86.38 10.74 3.08
C ILE A 715 -87.35 11.79 3.66
N LYS A 716 -87.30 13.02 3.15
CA LYS A 716 -88.44 13.96 3.12
C LYS A 716 -88.06 15.20 2.31
N SER A 717 -88.99 15.59 1.45
CA SER A 717 -89.02 16.81 0.64
C SER A 717 -88.33 16.75 -0.73
N SER A 718 -89.11 16.24 -1.69
CA SER A 718 -89.10 16.67 -3.09
C SER A 718 -89.73 18.07 -3.26
N SER A 719 -89.70 18.57 -4.50
CA SER A 719 -90.40 19.75 -5.07
C SER A 719 -89.80 21.10 -4.69
N ASP A 720 -89.62 22.11 -5.55
CA ASP A 720 -89.98 22.35 -6.95
C ASP A 720 -89.14 23.57 -7.43
N TYR A 721 -88.62 23.60 -8.66
CA TYR A 721 -88.85 24.65 -9.68
C TYR A 721 -87.96 24.54 -10.94
N ARG A 722 -88.68 24.35 -12.06
CA ARG A 722 -88.52 24.78 -13.47
C ARG A 722 -87.71 26.08 -13.72
N MET A 723 -87.12 26.45 -14.88
CA MET A 723 -87.02 25.92 -16.27
C MET A 723 -85.91 26.69 -17.08
N SER A 724 -85.28 26.02 -18.07
CA SER A 724 -85.02 26.41 -19.50
C SER A 724 -84.22 27.70 -19.88
N ALA A 725 -83.31 27.76 -20.88
CA ALA A 725 -82.75 26.81 -21.87
C ALA A 725 -81.53 27.40 -22.63
N SER A 726 -80.60 26.53 -23.05
CA SER A 726 -80.01 26.52 -24.41
C SER A 726 -79.21 25.22 -24.64
N LYS A 727 -79.61 24.47 -25.68
CA LYS A 727 -78.94 23.35 -26.40
C LYS A 727 -77.50 23.75 -26.82
N LYS A 728 -76.47 22.91 -26.98
CA LYS A 728 -76.21 21.51 -27.44
C LYS A 728 -74.82 21.14 -26.83
N ASP A 729 -74.53 19.93 -26.36
CA ASP A 729 -74.17 18.78 -27.20
C ASP A 729 -74.32 17.43 -26.48
N LYS A 730 -74.49 16.39 -27.31
CA LYS A 730 -74.89 15.02 -26.98
C LYS A 730 -73.85 14.22 -26.17
N LEU A 731 -74.37 13.40 -25.26
CA LEU A 731 -73.77 12.16 -24.76
C LEU A 731 -73.22 11.28 -25.90
N ILE A 732 -72.09 10.60 -25.66
CA ILE A 732 -71.95 9.13 -25.66
C ILE A 732 -70.69 8.75 -24.87
N LEU A 733 -70.88 7.74 -24.02
CA LEU A 733 -69.86 6.99 -23.29
C LEU A 733 -69.14 6.03 -24.24
N GLN A 734 -67.81 6.09 -24.30
CA GLN A 734 -66.91 5.03 -24.76
C GLN A 734 -65.71 5.10 -23.80
N SER A 735 -65.53 4.18 -22.85
CA SER A 735 -64.89 2.87 -23.07
C SER A 735 -63.74 2.97 -24.08
N VAL A 736 -62.50 2.90 -23.58
CA VAL A 736 -61.38 2.07 -24.08
C VAL A 736 -60.00 2.71 -23.83
N CYS A 737 -59.11 1.88 -23.29
CA CYS A 737 -57.64 1.89 -23.34
C CYS A 737 -56.85 2.98 -22.59
N THR A 738 -56.50 2.66 -21.34
CA THR A 738 -55.09 2.78 -20.93
C THR A 738 -54.28 1.68 -21.61
N ARG A 739 -53.69 1.97 -22.78
CA ARG A 739 -52.56 1.18 -23.29
C ARG A 739 -51.34 1.50 -22.41
N VAL A 740 -51.20 0.74 -21.34
CA VAL A 740 -49.90 0.56 -20.69
C VAL A 740 -49.07 -0.25 -21.67
N VAL A 741 -48.02 0.34 -22.23
CA VAL A 741 -46.97 -0.44 -22.91
C VAL A 741 -46.15 -1.10 -21.81
N THR A 742 -46.64 -2.24 -21.33
CA THR A 742 -45.81 -3.21 -20.62
C THR A 742 -44.90 -3.86 -21.64
N TYR A 743 -43.59 -3.64 -21.53
CA TYR A 743 -42.65 -4.60 -22.10
C TYR A 743 -42.80 -5.91 -21.33
N ARG A 744 -43.58 -6.82 -21.90
CA ARG A 744 -43.61 -8.23 -21.51
C ARG A 744 -42.26 -8.80 -21.93
N ARG A 745 -41.35 -9.05 -20.98
CA ARG A 745 -40.28 -10.02 -21.21
C ARG A 745 -40.96 -11.34 -21.51
N GLU A 746 -41.01 -11.71 -22.79
CA GLU A 746 -41.10 -13.12 -23.12
C GLU A 746 -39.95 -13.82 -22.38
N LYS A 747 -40.29 -14.91 -21.69
CA LYS A 747 -39.27 -15.82 -21.15
C LYS A 747 -38.31 -16.12 -22.32
N PRO A 748 -37.00 -15.98 -22.16
CA PRO A 748 -36.10 -16.59 -23.13
C PRO A 748 -36.40 -18.08 -23.12
N GLU A 749 -36.58 -18.67 -24.30
CA GLU A 749 -36.49 -20.12 -24.44
C GLU A 749 -35.19 -20.56 -23.76
N GLU A 750 -35.30 -21.59 -22.91
CA GLU A 750 -34.12 -22.25 -22.35
C GLU A 750 -33.29 -22.78 -23.52
N ILE A 751 -32.25 -22.04 -23.89
CA ILE A 751 -31.16 -22.60 -24.68
C ILE A 751 -30.51 -23.64 -23.77
N LYS A 752 -30.93 -24.90 -23.92
CA LYS A 752 -30.18 -26.04 -23.43
C LYS A 752 -28.86 -26.07 -24.19
N MET A 753 -27.85 -25.40 -23.64
CA MET A 753 -26.48 -25.67 -24.00
C MET A 753 -26.15 -27.07 -23.46
N ASP A 754 -26.15 -28.05 -24.36
CA ASP A 754 -25.59 -29.36 -24.10
C ASP A 754 -24.08 -29.16 -23.89
N ILE A 755 -23.65 -29.14 -22.62
CA ILE A 755 -22.23 -29.12 -22.26
C ILE A 755 -21.70 -30.55 -22.48
N SER A 756 -21.58 -30.93 -23.74
CA SER A 756 -20.78 -32.08 -24.12
C SER A 756 -19.31 -31.69 -24.01
N LYS A 757 -18.69 -32.06 -22.87
CA LYS A 757 -17.25 -32.28 -22.63
C LYS A 757 -16.28 -31.56 -23.60
N LEU A 758 -15.78 -30.40 -23.19
CA LEU A 758 -14.50 -29.88 -23.69
C LEU A 758 -13.37 -30.40 -22.80
N ASN A 759 -12.56 -31.29 -23.36
CA ASN A 759 -11.37 -31.87 -22.74
C ASN A 759 -10.28 -30.81 -22.55
N ALA A 760 -9.60 -30.86 -21.40
CA ALA A 760 -8.66 -29.83 -20.92
C ALA A 760 -7.28 -29.78 -21.62
N HIS A 761 -7.16 -30.25 -22.86
CA HIS A 761 -5.87 -30.29 -23.56
C HIS A 761 -5.99 -29.84 -25.02
N GLU A 762 -5.95 -28.53 -25.26
CA GLU A 762 -5.49 -28.00 -26.55
C GLU A 762 -4.80 -26.63 -26.39
N PRO A 763 -3.52 -26.50 -26.79
CA PRO A 763 -2.72 -25.29 -26.66
C PRO A 763 -3.07 -24.25 -27.73
N PHE A 764 -3.29 -23.00 -27.31
CA PHE A 764 -3.45 -21.85 -28.21
C PHE A 764 -2.16 -21.57 -28.98
N ARG A 765 -2.20 -21.72 -30.31
CA ARG A 765 -1.21 -21.17 -31.24
C ARG A 765 -1.61 -19.77 -31.65
N CYS A 766 -0.82 -18.77 -31.27
CA CYS A 766 -0.81 -17.48 -31.94
C CYS A 766 0.02 -17.61 -33.22
N ASN A 767 -0.56 -17.25 -34.37
CA ASN A 767 0.23 -16.98 -35.58
C ASN A 767 0.68 -15.52 -35.53
N PHE A 768 1.97 -15.30 -35.81
CA PHE A 768 2.65 -14.01 -35.87
C PHE A 768 2.08 -13.08 -36.94
#